data_AF-A0A1C6VNR9-F1
#
_entry.id   AF-A0A1C6VNR9-F1
#
_cell.length_a   1.000
_cell.length_b   1.000
_cell.length_c   1.000
_cell.angle_alpha   90.00
_cell.angle_beta   90.00
_cell.angle_gamma   90.00
#
_symmetry.space_group_name_H-M   'P 1'
#
loop_
_entity.id
_entity.type
_entity.pdbx_description
1 polymer ?
#
loop_
_entity_poly.entity_id
_entity_poly.type
_entity_poly.pdbx_seq_one_letter_code
_entity_poly.pdbx_strand_id
1 'polypeptide(L)'
;MSPRIDLPSGWVTFVFTDIEGSTRLAQLLGPGYRPVLREHRRLLRHTLAGTDGAELLTEGDSFFLAFPDAATAVHACLTAQRALSGHDWPTPEAAPRVRMGLHTGYAEPRDGEYASPEVHRAARVAAAAHGGQVLCSAATARHADPLPDGVSLLDLGLHRLRGFDDRERLFQLVAPGLERSFPRPRTADAVAHNLPTQVTSFVGREAERAELRRLVETYRLVTVLGAGGAGKTRLAVELASGVVEAYPDGVWFVDVAAVTDPGLVAFEIAAVLGLRPEPGRPMVDTLVEYAAARRMLVVLDTCDAQPAASAEVISRLLAGGRGVRVLATSRESFGVPGEVVWRIPPLSVDPGPDGGASDAVALLLDRTTAARGGRAPDPAEQADLRRVVRRLDGLPLAIELAAARLRVLSAGQLAERLDDMLGTLDAGREEPEPGPVEAGWTGNQQDTVDLVAAATGAAPATEASRAVQRSANERHLTMQATVTWSYRTLGARSARLLRWLAVFAGPVDLSTVQWLLDDDPLDPLSVLVDKSMVLAEPHASGSTYRMLDPIRAYAARRLIEAGEEQHARDRHVAWSRHALDRAHLGPDGRPVTLSLYALDPLAGELRAALRWCATGGSARSGLRLAGGLDQWWRERGLAREGRLWLFRLYGRIAETGEPIPEAELAAAYHMHSLHAGADGEFAEELRYSQRAEAAARQAGDLGLLARVLAGRAAPLVDMGQFVEAERVCREVIDWAYAQDVVSDALLAVYNLAELLWRRGALDEAAEVLGAARPVEAARPVERGRRSVDMLLGLVALARGDLVAAHEHLLVALRSRMSHGYLGRACDTVNAIAVRCALGGEPVSAARLFGAAQATRASLRATPGIYGPYWLARQAELRRTLGDAAFDAAYASGAALRLEEAAALALDLEHPDLTTPDSPRFTAPAPRRSTAS
;
A
#
# COMPACT_ATOMS: atom_id res chain seq x y z
N MET A 1 -38.62 18.40 49.15
CA MET A 1 -37.51 19.33 48.93
C MET A 1 -36.26 18.49 48.70
N SER A 2 -35.87 18.31 47.44
CA SER A 2 -34.61 17.64 47.10
C SER A 2 -33.44 18.45 47.67
N PRO A 3 -32.37 17.81 48.18
CA PRO A 3 -31.22 18.54 48.67
C PRO A 3 -30.72 19.49 47.58
N ARG A 4 -30.53 20.77 47.91
CA ARG A 4 -29.86 21.74 47.02
C ARG A 4 -28.47 21.17 46.74
N ILE A 5 -28.25 20.69 45.52
CA ILE A 5 -26.91 20.38 45.05
C ILE A 5 -26.21 21.73 44.90
N ASP A 6 -25.24 22.03 45.77
CA ASP A 6 -24.40 23.21 45.60
C ASP A 6 -23.52 22.99 44.37
N LEU A 7 -23.90 23.63 43.26
CA LEU A 7 -23.18 23.55 42.01
C LEU A 7 -21.96 24.49 42.02
N PRO A 8 -20.78 24.01 41.57
CA PRO A 8 -19.59 24.86 41.52
C PRO A 8 -19.79 26.07 40.59
N SER A 9 -19.22 27.22 40.94
CA SER A 9 -19.33 28.46 40.16
C SER A 9 -17.96 29.08 39.96
N GLY A 10 -17.75 29.76 38.83
CA GLY A 10 -16.46 30.32 38.45
C GLY A 10 -15.76 29.42 37.43
N TRP A 11 -14.50 29.08 37.62
CA TRP A 11 -13.82 28.09 36.78
C TRP A 11 -14.27 26.68 37.18
N VAL A 12 -15.00 26.02 36.29
CA VAL A 12 -15.58 24.70 36.52
C VAL A 12 -15.00 23.73 35.50
N THR A 13 -14.61 22.54 35.96
CA THR A 13 -14.20 21.44 35.07
C THR A 13 -15.36 20.50 34.86
N PHE A 14 -15.87 20.47 33.63
CA PHE A 14 -16.92 19.57 33.19
C PHE A 14 -16.34 18.26 32.68
N VAL A 15 -16.95 17.15 33.06
CA VAL A 15 -16.58 15.80 32.61
C VAL A 15 -17.79 15.12 31.99
N PHE A 16 -17.58 14.57 30.79
CA PHE A 16 -18.55 13.69 30.13
C PHE A 16 -17.94 12.32 29.93
N THR A 17 -18.74 11.28 30.16
CA THR A 17 -18.34 9.88 29.93
C THR A 17 -19.46 9.10 29.27
N ASP A 18 -19.15 8.14 28.39
CA ASP A 18 -20.09 7.16 27.83
C ASP A 18 -19.35 5.86 27.44
N ILE A 19 -20.09 4.77 27.19
CA ILE A 19 -19.52 3.49 26.72
C ILE A 19 -19.43 3.53 25.20
N GLU A 20 -18.22 3.35 24.67
CA GLU A 20 -18.03 3.22 23.23
C GLU A 20 -18.75 1.98 22.70
N GLY A 21 -19.69 2.18 21.76
CA GLY A 21 -20.44 1.08 21.15
C GLY A 21 -21.47 0.44 22.07
N SER A 22 -22.03 1.19 23.03
CA SER A 22 -23.04 0.69 23.99
C SER A 22 -24.22 -0.05 23.35
N THR A 23 -24.70 0.39 22.18
CA THR A 23 -25.75 -0.33 21.42
C THR A 23 -25.32 -1.72 20.96
N ARG A 24 -24.08 -1.86 20.46
CA ARG A 24 -23.53 -3.15 20.03
C ARG A 24 -23.32 -4.06 21.24
N LEU A 25 -22.84 -3.52 22.34
CA LEU A 25 -22.68 -4.25 23.60
C LEU A 25 -24.03 -4.74 24.14
N ALA A 26 -25.07 -3.90 24.07
CA ALA A 26 -26.42 -4.27 24.45
C ALA A 26 -27.03 -5.38 23.55
N GLN A 27 -26.76 -5.34 22.24
CA GLN A 27 -27.18 -6.40 21.31
C GLN A 27 -26.45 -7.72 21.57
N LEU A 28 -25.14 -7.66 21.82
CA LEU A 28 -24.31 -8.84 22.10
C LEU A 28 -24.75 -9.55 23.37
N LEU A 29 -25.00 -8.80 24.44
CA LEU A 29 -25.31 -9.36 25.76
C LEU A 29 -26.80 -9.61 25.98
N GLY A 30 -27.68 -9.01 25.18
CA GLY A 30 -29.13 -9.14 25.31
C GLY A 30 -29.61 -8.87 26.74
N PRO A 31 -30.32 -9.83 27.40
CA PRO A 31 -30.73 -9.70 28.80
C PRO A 31 -29.58 -9.45 29.79
N GLY A 32 -28.35 -9.87 29.47
CA GLY A 32 -27.14 -9.71 30.29
C GLY A 32 -26.56 -8.30 30.33
N TYR A 33 -27.06 -7.37 29.49
CA TYR A 33 -26.58 -5.99 29.47
C TYR A 33 -26.98 -5.18 30.72
N ARG A 34 -28.17 -5.43 31.27
CA ARG A 34 -28.69 -4.67 32.44
C ARG A 34 -27.80 -4.81 33.69
N PRO A 35 -27.31 -6.01 34.05
CA PRO A 35 -26.31 -6.17 35.11
C PRO A 35 -25.01 -5.39 34.84
N VAL A 36 -24.45 -5.47 33.63
CA VAL A 36 -23.22 -4.75 33.25
C VAL A 36 -23.40 -3.24 33.40
N LEU A 37 -24.51 -2.70 32.90
CA LEU A 37 -24.81 -1.27 33.01
C LEU A 37 -25.01 -0.82 34.48
N ARG A 38 -25.60 -1.66 35.32
CA ARG A 38 -25.76 -1.36 36.76
C ARG A 38 -24.39 -1.31 37.45
N GLU A 39 -23.51 -2.25 37.13
CA GLU A 39 -22.20 -2.35 37.76
C GLU A 39 -21.26 -1.23 37.29
N HIS A 40 -21.27 -0.89 35.99
CA HIS A 40 -20.62 0.31 35.44
C HIS A 40 -21.00 1.58 36.21
N ARG A 41 -22.31 1.81 36.40
CA ARG A 41 -22.82 2.97 37.15
C ARG A 41 -22.40 2.93 38.62
N ARG A 42 -22.37 1.74 39.24
CA ARG A 42 -21.95 1.57 40.63
C ARG A 42 -20.48 1.93 40.79
N LEU A 43 -19.62 1.48 39.88
CA LEU A 43 -18.18 1.78 39.89
C LEU A 43 -17.92 3.28 39.71
N LEU A 44 -18.55 3.93 38.73
CA LEU A 44 -18.40 5.37 38.51
C LEU A 44 -18.87 6.20 39.71
N ARG A 45 -20.02 5.89 40.30
CA ARG A 45 -20.50 6.59 41.51
C ARG A 45 -19.61 6.35 42.71
N HIS A 46 -19.04 5.15 42.83
CA HIS A 46 -18.08 4.86 43.88
C HIS A 46 -16.81 5.68 43.73
N THR A 47 -16.31 5.89 42.50
CA THR A 47 -15.12 6.73 42.28
C THR A 47 -15.39 8.23 42.50
N LEU A 48 -16.65 8.65 42.43
CA LEU A 48 -17.07 10.02 42.76
C LEU A 48 -17.26 10.23 44.27
N ALA A 49 -17.59 9.17 45.01
CA ALA A 49 -17.82 9.23 46.45
C ALA A 49 -16.53 9.61 47.19
N GLY A 50 -16.47 10.84 47.71
CA GLY A 50 -15.29 11.40 48.38
C GLY A 50 -14.55 12.47 47.57
N THR A 51 -15.06 12.85 46.39
CA THR A 51 -14.61 14.03 45.65
C THR A 51 -15.63 15.17 45.78
N ASP A 52 -15.19 16.42 45.61
CA ASP A 52 -16.09 17.58 45.54
C ASP A 52 -16.81 17.71 44.17
N GLY A 53 -16.91 16.60 43.42
CA GLY A 53 -17.59 16.54 42.13
C GLY A 53 -19.09 16.32 42.27
N ALA A 54 -19.88 17.08 41.51
CA ALA A 54 -21.33 16.95 41.44
C ALA A 54 -21.76 16.14 40.20
N GLU A 55 -22.56 15.08 40.39
CA GLU A 55 -23.27 14.36 39.32
C GLU A 55 -24.49 15.20 38.90
N LEU A 56 -24.47 15.75 37.69
CA LEU A 56 -25.54 16.61 37.16
C LEU A 56 -26.63 15.79 36.46
N LEU A 57 -26.21 14.86 35.60
CA LEU A 57 -27.11 14.03 34.81
C LEU A 57 -26.48 12.66 34.55
N THR A 58 -27.31 11.61 34.63
CA THR A 58 -26.96 10.28 34.16
C THR A 58 -28.06 9.77 33.23
N GLU A 59 -27.74 9.59 31.96
CA GLU A 59 -28.67 9.10 30.93
C GLU A 59 -28.08 7.87 30.25
N GLY A 60 -28.75 6.72 30.38
CA GLY A 60 -28.21 5.46 29.88
C GLY A 60 -26.84 5.15 30.53
N ASP A 61 -25.83 4.92 29.70
CA ASP A 61 -24.45 4.68 30.10
C ASP A 61 -23.63 5.96 30.31
N SER A 62 -24.22 7.13 30.01
CA SER A 62 -23.53 8.42 30.03
C SER A 62 -23.64 9.12 31.39
N PHE A 63 -22.54 9.74 31.82
CA PHE A 63 -22.48 10.61 33.00
C PHE A 63 -22.04 12.02 32.60
N PHE A 64 -22.68 13.02 33.19
CA PHE A 64 -22.28 14.42 33.14
C PHE A 64 -21.98 14.90 34.56
N LEU A 65 -20.75 15.34 34.77
CA LEU A 65 -20.20 15.72 36.07
C LEU A 65 -19.60 17.13 36.02
N ALA A 66 -19.61 17.83 37.14
CA ALA A 66 -18.95 19.12 37.31
C ALA A 66 -18.08 19.13 38.57
N PHE A 67 -16.86 19.64 38.45
CA PHE A 67 -15.89 19.74 39.54
C PHE A 67 -15.46 21.20 39.72
N PRO A 68 -15.27 21.68 40.97
CA PRO A 68 -14.70 23.00 41.24
C PRO A 68 -13.20 23.09 40.92
N ASP A 69 -12.52 21.94 40.76
CA ASP A 69 -11.09 21.84 40.57
C ASP A 69 -10.72 20.83 39.47
N ALA A 70 -9.80 21.24 38.58
CA ALA A 70 -9.39 20.47 37.43
C ALA A 70 -8.51 19.26 37.80
N ALA A 71 -7.65 19.39 38.81
CA ALA A 71 -6.80 18.28 39.27
C ALA A 71 -7.64 17.16 39.90
N THR A 72 -8.67 17.52 40.67
CA THR A 72 -9.65 16.60 41.24
C THR A 72 -10.44 15.88 40.15
N ALA A 73 -10.88 16.59 39.11
CA ALA A 73 -11.57 15.98 37.97
C ALA A 73 -10.67 14.98 37.22
N VAL A 74 -9.41 15.34 36.99
CA VAL A 74 -8.40 14.46 36.37
C VAL A 74 -8.18 13.20 37.22
N HIS A 75 -8.04 13.36 38.54
CA HIS A 75 -7.88 12.25 39.47
C HIS A 75 -9.11 11.34 39.49
N ALA A 76 -10.32 11.90 39.47
CA ALA A 76 -11.57 11.14 39.42
C ALA A 76 -11.66 10.28 38.14
N CYS A 77 -11.36 10.85 36.97
CA CYS A 77 -11.34 10.11 35.70
C CYS A 77 -10.29 8.99 35.68
N LEU A 78 -9.12 9.23 36.25
CA LEU A 78 -8.07 8.22 36.39
C LEU A 78 -8.52 7.04 37.25
N THR A 79 -9.06 7.35 38.44
CA THR A 79 -9.56 6.34 39.37
C THR A 79 -10.72 5.55 38.78
N ALA A 80 -11.63 6.23 38.05
CA ALA A 80 -12.72 5.60 37.33
C ALA A 80 -12.23 4.61 36.26
N GLN A 81 -11.30 5.01 35.39
CA GLN A 81 -10.77 4.10 34.36
C GLN A 81 -10.06 2.89 34.97
N ARG A 82 -9.29 3.07 36.04
CA ARG A 82 -8.64 1.96 36.75
C ARG A 82 -9.64 1.00 37.40
N ALA A 83 -10.70 1.54 38.00
CA ALA A 83 -11.77 0.73 38.59
C ALA A 83 -12.50 -0.10 37.52
N LEU A 84 -12.74 0.48 36.34
CA LEU A 84 -13.40 -0.21 35.22
C LEU A 84 -12.49 -1.28 34.61
N SER A 85 -11.20 -1.00 34.43
CA SER A 85 -10.23 -1.94 33.85
C SER A 85 -9.86 -3.08 34.81
N GLY A 86 -9.88 -2.82 36.12
CA GLY A 86 -9.56 -3.80 37.15
C GLY A 86 -10.76 -4.60 37.67
N HIS A 87 -11.96 -4.36 37.15
CA HIS A 87 -13.16 -5.10 37.56
C HIS A 87 -13.30 -6.42 36.78
N ASP A 88 -13.65 -7.49 37.48
CA ASP A 88 -13.91 -8.81 36.88
C ASP A 88 -15.29 -8.84 36.22
N TRP A 89 -15.33 -8.49 34.93
CA TRP A 89 -16.54 -8.60 34.11
C TRP A 89 -16.86 -10.06 33.75
N PRO A 90 -18.15 -10.42 33.51
CA PRO A 90 -18.57 -11.80 33.28
C PRO A 90 -17.82 -12.52 32.15
N THR A 91 -17.47 -11.80 31.09
CA THR A 91 -16.56 -12.24 30.01
C THR A 91 -15.74 -11.04 29.53
N PRO A 92 -14.59 -11.26 28.85
CA PRO A 92 -13.81 -10.17 28.26
C PRO A 92 -14.62 -9.30 27.28
N GLU A 93 -15.56 -9.88 26.54
CA GLU A 93 -16.42 -9.19 25.57
C GLU A 93 -17.56 -8.40 26.25
N ALA A 94 -17.83 -8.66 27.53
CA ALA A 94 -18.81 -7.94 28.33
C ALA A 94 -18.22 -6.69 29.01
N ALA A 95 -16.90 -6.48 28.93
CA ALA A 95 -16.23 -5.35 29.56
C ALA A 95 -16.56 -4.02 28.83
N PRO A 96 -17.15 -3.03 29.53
CA PRO A 96 -17.50 -1.75 28.93
C PRO A 96 -16.26 -0.91 28.68
N ARG A 97 -16.04 -0.48 27.42
CA ARG A 97 -14.96 0.46 27.06
C ARG A 97 -15.44 1.90 27.21
N VAL A 98 -15.27 2.46 28.40
CA VAL A 98 -15.73 3.82 28.73
C VAL A 98 -14.75 4.85 28.21
N ARG A 99 -15.24 5.87 27.51
CA ARG A 99 -14.44 7.03 27.09
C ARG A 99 -14.82 8.25 27.92
N MET A 100 -13.85 9.14 28.17
CA MET A 100 -14.05 10.30 29.03
C MET A 100 -13.43 11.56 28.42
N GLY A 101 -14.08 12.71 28.61
CA GLY A 101 -13.58 14.00 28.16
C GLY A 101 -13.77 15.10 29.19
N LEU A 102 -12.73 15.93 29.38
CA LEU A 102 -12.69 17.00 30.35
C LEU A 102 -12.44 18.36 29.69
N HIS A 103 -13.23 19.35 30.07
CA HIS A 103 -12.99 20.74 29.69
C HIS A 103 -13.21 21.70 30.86
N THR A 104 -12.32 22.68 31.01
CA THR A 104 -12.37 23.68 32.08
C THR A 104 -12.70 25.03 31.49
N GLY A 105 -13.75 25.64 32.00
CA GLY A 105 -14.30 26.89 31.48
C GLY A 105 -14.99 27.69 32.58
N TYR A 106 -15.19 28.99 32.34
CA TYR A 106 -15.94 29.81 33.27
C TYR A 106 -17.44 29.54 33.13
N ALA A 107 -18.11 29.16 34.23
CA ALA A 107 -19.53 28.86 34.25
C ALA A 107 -20.17 29.26 35.59
N GLU A 108 -21.39 29.79 35.52
CA GLU A 108 -22.21 30.11 36.68
C GLU A 108 -23.53 29.34 36.57
N PRO A 109 -23.92 28.55 37.59
CA PRO A 109 -25.17 27.81 37.56
C PRO A 109 -26.36 28.78 37.66
N ARG A 110 -27.35 28.64 36.77
CA ARG A 110 -28.62 29.39 36.81
C ARG A 110 -29.76 28.40 36.90
N ASP A 111 -30.68 28.63 37.85
CA ASP A 111 -31.83 27.77 38.12
C ASP A 111 -31.48 26.28 38.36
N GLY A 112 -30.26 25.99 38.81
CA GLY A 112 -29.78 24.62 39.08
C GLY A 112 -29.19 23.89 37.87
N GLU A 113 -28.92 24.60 36.76
CA GLU A 113 -28.32 24.03 35.55
C GLU A 113 -27.18 24.91 34.99
N TYR A 114 -26.34 24.32 34.12
CA TYR A 114 -25.32 25.04 33.35
C TYR A 114 -25.77 25.20 31.90
N ALA A 115 -25.97 26.44 31.47
CA ALA A 115 -26.30 26.80 30.09
C ALA A 115 -25.14 27.58 29.44
N SER A 116 -23.91 27.06 29.53
CA SER A 116 -22.72 27.67 28.93
C SER A 116 -22.16 26.85 27.77
N PRO A 117 -21.47 27.49 26.79
CA PRO A 117 -20.77 26.78 25.72
C PRO A 117 -19.73 25.77 26.23
N GLU A 118 -19.18 26.00 27.41
CA GLU A 118 -18.17 25.16 28.06
C GLU A 118 -18.68 23.72 28.30
N VAL A 119 -19.98 23.57 28.62
CA VAL A 119 -20.63 22.25 28.77
C VAL A 119 -20.62 21.49 27.44
N HIS A 120 -21.01 22.17 26.36
CA HIS A 120 -21.00 21.57 25.02
C HIS A 120 -19.58 21.21 24.57
N ARG A 121 -18.58 22.03 24.94
CA ARG A 121 -17.18 21.77 24.61
C ARG A 121 -16.66 20.52 25.31
N ALA A 122 -16.95 20.35 26.60
CA ALA A 122 -16.62 19.15 27.36
C ALA A 122 -17.21 17.88 26.73
N ALA A 123 -18.49 17.94 26.33
CA ALA A 123 -19.15 16.83 25.64
C ALA A 123 -18.48 16.49 24.29
N ARG A 124 -17.96 17.49 23.56
CA ARG A 124 -17.21 17.26 22.31
C ARG A 124 -15.81 16.69 22.54
N VAL A 125 -15.14 17.09 23.61
CA VAL A 125 -13.87 16.46 24.03
C VAL A 125 -14.09 14.97 24.34
N ALA A 126 -15.17 14.63 25.04
CA ALA A 126 -15.51 13.22 25.33
C ALA A 126 -15.86 12.44 24.06
N ALA A 127 -16.65 13.04 23.15
CA ALA A 127 -17.02 12.40 21.89
C ALA A 127 -15.81 12.12 20.97
N ALA A 128 -14.74 12.92 21.09
CA ALA A 128 -13.49 12.73 20.36
C ALA A 128 -12.65 11.55 20.87
N ALA A 129 -12.89 11.09 22.11
CA ALA A 129 -12.16 10.00 22.73
C ALA A 129 -12.61 8.61 22.21
N HIS A 130 -11.71 7.64 22.34
CA HIS A 130 -11.92 6.21 22.13
C HIS A 130 -12.26 5.49 23.44
N GLY A 131 -12.90 4.32 23.36
CA GLY A 131 -13.19 3.51 24.53
C GLY A 131 -11.92 3.16 25.32
N GLY A 132 -11.89 3.48 26.62
CA GLY A 132 -10.71 3.39 27.50
C GLY A 132 -9.85 4.66 27.56
N GLN A 133 -10.13 5.67 26.74
CA GLN A 133 -9.35 6.90 26.64
C GLN A 133 -9.94 8.03 27.49
N VAL A 134 -9.05 8.86 28.06
CA VAL A 134 -9.40 10.11 28.75
C VAL A 134 -8.72 11.27 28.02
N LEU A 135 -9.52 12.19 27.49
CA LEU A 135 -9.04 13.40 26.82
C LEU A 135 -9.33 14.66 27.65
N CYS A 136 -8.45 15.65 27.62
CA CYS A 136 -8.70 16.95 28.22
C CYS A 136 -8.30 18.10 27.30
N SER A 137 -9.00 19.23 27.44
CA SER A 137 -8.70 20.48 26.74
C SER A 137 -7.44 21.17 27.25
N ALA A 138 -6.92 22.13 26.49
CA ALA A 138 -5.77 22.93 26.89
C ALA A 138 -6.03 23.74 28.17
N ALA A 139 -7.28 24.19 28.35
CA ALA A 139 -7.70 24.85 29.58
C ALA A 139 -7.60 23.89 30.78
N THR A 140 -8.13 22.69 30.67
CA THR A 140 -8.02 21.67 31.73
C THR A 140 -6.57 21.32 32.03
N ALA A 141 -5.73 21.15 31.00
CA ALA A 141 -4.32 20.86 31.19
C ALA A 141 -3.59 21.96 31.99
N ARG A 142 -3.91 23.24 31.72
CA ARG A 142 -3.35 24.38 32.47
C ARG A 142 -3.87 24.48 33.90
N HIS A 143 -5.17 24.26 34.09
CA HIS A 143 -5.78 24.36 35.42
C HIS A 143 -5.49 23.16 36.33
N ALA A 144 -5.06 22.03 35.76
CA ALA A 144 -4.66 20.83 36.49
C ALA A 144 -3.14 20.77 36.76
N ASP A 145 -2.37 21.83 36.49
CA ASP A 145 -0.93 21.90 36.75
C ASP A 145 -0.66 22.45 38.17
N PRO A 146 0.08 21.73 39.06
CA PRO A 146 0.74 20.45 38.83
C PRO A 146 -0.21 19.24 38.84
N LEU A 147 0.04 18.30 37.93
CA LEU A 147 -0.69 17.04 37.83
C LEU A 147 -0.37 16.10 39.00
N PRO A 148 -1.28 15.17 39.37
CA PRO A 148 -1.00 14.16 40.39
C PRO A 148 0.21 13.27 40.06
N ASP A 149 0.88 12.75 41.09
CA ASP A 149 2.07 11.90 40.92
C ASP A 149 1.82 10.69 40.01
N GLY A 150 2.71 10.50 39.03
CA GLY A 150 2.62 9.41 38.04
C GLY A 150 1.61 9.66 36.92
N VAL A 151 1.06 10.87 36.81
CA VAL A 151 0.16 11.28 35.73
C VAL A 151 0.87 12.26 34.80
N SER A 152 0.74 12.05 33.49
CA SER A 152 1.27 12.96 32.47
C SER A 152 0.24 13.20 31.39
N LEU A 153 0.44 14.26 30.61
CA LEU A 153 -0.40 14.60 29.48
C LEU A 153 0.39 14.39 28.18
N LEU A 154 -0.14 13.53 27.31
CA LEU A 154 0.35 13.40 25.94
C LEU A 154 -0.38 14.42 25.08
N ASP A 155 0.37 15.37 24.54
CA ASP A 155 -0.15 16.38 23.62
C ASP A 155 -0.51 15.74 22.27
N LEU A 156 -1.77 15.83 21.89
CA LEU A 156 -2.28 15.28 20.64
C LEU A 156 -2.34 16.33 19.52
N GLY A 157 -2.01 17.58 19.84
CA GLY A 157 -2.04 18.70 18.91
C GLY A 157 -3.37 19.46 18.91
N LEU A 158 -3.52 20.32 17.89
CA LEU A 158 -4.71 21.17 17.70
C LEU A 158 -5.78 20.42 16.91
N HIS A 159 -7.00 20.48 17.42
CA HIS A 159 -8.16 19.77 16.88
C HIS A 159 -9.40 20.66 16.88
N ARG A 160 -10.11 20.74 15.75
CA ARG A 160 -11.43 21.35 15.69
C ARG A 160 -12.50 20.42 16.30
N LEU A 161 -13.27 20.93 17.26
CA LEU A 161 -14.38 20.19 17.88
C LEU A 161 -15.69 20.49 17.15
N ARG A 162 -16.56 19.50 16.98
CA ARG A 162 -17.82 19.66 16.23
C ARG A 162 -18.72 20.73 16.87
N GLY A 163 -18.99 21.81 16.13
CA GLY A 163 -19.82 22.94 16.58
C GLY A 163 -19.04 24.09 17.20
N PHE A 164 -17.70 24.06 17.13
CA PHE A 164 -16.80 25.14 17.55
C PHE A 164 -15.89 25.53 16.39
N ASP A 165 -15.74 26.83 16.14
CA ASP A 165 -14.94 27.36 15.03
C ASP A 165 -13.44 27.43 15.37
N ASP A 166 -13.13 27.56 16.66
CA ASP A 166 -11.78 27.59 17.21
C ASP A 166 -11.18 26.18 17.36
N ARG A 167 -9.86 26.08 17.23
CA ARG A 167 -9.11 24.83 17.42
C ARG A 167 -8.80 24.64 18.89
N GLU A 168 -9.18 23.48 19.42
CA GLU A 168 -8.88 23.06 20.78
C GLU A 168 -7.62 22.20 20.79
N ARG A 169 -6.65 22.51 21.65
CA ARG A 169 -5.50 21.60 21.84
C ARG A 169 -5.92 20.49 22.78
N LEU A 170 -5.86 19.25 22.31
CA LEU A 170 -6.27 18.10 23.11
C LEU A 170 -5.05 17.39 23.69
N PHE A 171 -5.21 16.94 24.93
CA PHE A 171 -4.24 16.15 25.64
C PHE A 171 -4.88 14.84 26.05
N GLN A 172 -4.15 13.74 25.93
CA GLN A 172 -4.54 12.47 26.52
C GLN A 172 -3.91 12.32 27.89
N LEU A 173 -4.72 11.85 28.85
CA LEU A 173 -4.22 11.45 30.15
C LEU A 173 -3.42 10.15 30.03
N VAL A 174 -2.17 10.16 30.51
CA VAL A 174 -1.29 9.00 30.54
C VAL A 174 -0.92 8.72 31.99
N ALA A 175 -1.27 7.52 32.46
CA ALA A 175 -0.97 7.07 33.82
C ALA A 175 -0.79 5.54 33.84
N PRO A 176 -0.01 5.00 34.79
CA PRO A 176 0.16 3.55 34.95
C PRO A 176 -1.18 2.82 35.08
N GLY A 177 -1.32 1.72 34.34
CA GLY A 177 -2.52 0.88 34.31
C GLY A 177 -3.58 1.30 33.28
N LEU A 178 -3.39 2.41 32.55
CA LEU A 178 -4.27 2.80 31.44
C LEU A 178 -3.64 2.46 30.09
N GLU A 179 -4.47 2.15 29.10
CA GLU A 179 -4.05 2.01 27.70
C GLU A 179 -3.51 3.35 27.20
N ARG A 180 -2.33 3.36 26.57
CA ARG A 180 -1.67 4.59 26.09
C ARG A 180 -1.86 4.81 24.59
N SER A 181 -2.00 3.75 23.81
CA SER A 181 -2.04 3.83 22.35
C SER A 181 -3.48 3.76 21.86
N PHE A 182 -4.02 4.89 21.45
CA PHE A 182 -5.30 4.97 20.76
C PHE A 182 -5.11 5.48 19.34
N PRO A 183 -6.05 5.19 18.42
CA PRO A 183 -6.13 5.92 17.16
C PRO A 183 -6.24 7.44 17.40
N ARG A 184 -6.00 8.23 16.36
CA ARG A 184 -6.12 9.70 16.46
C ARG A 184 -7.52 10.09 16.96
N PRO A 185 -7.64 11.11 17.85
CA PRO A 185 -8.93 11.58 18.34
C PRO A 185 -9.92 11.87 17.23
N ARG A 186 -11.17 11.42 17.42
CA ARG A 186 -12.29 11.59 16.49
C ARG A 186 -12.78 13.05 16.46
N THR A 187 -11.93 13.92 15.92
CA THR A 187 -12.12 15.37 15.86
C THR A 187 -12.43 15.81 14.43
N ALA A 188 -12.94 17.03 14.26
CA ALA A 188 -13.32 17.55 12.94
C ALA A 188 -12.11 17.91 12.04
N ASP A 189 -10.87 17.80 12.53
CA ASP A 189 -9.60 18.15 11.84
C ASP A 189 -8.78 16.93 11.35
N ALA A 190 -9.44 15.83 11.00
CA ALA A 190 -8.87 14.95 9.98
C ALA A 190 -9.86 14.90 8.83
N VAL A 191 -9.72 15.82 7.87
CA VAL A 191 -10.22 15.46 6.55
C VAL A 191 -9.32 14.33 6.06
N ALA A 192 -9.80 13.10 6.12
CA ALA A 192 -9.03 11.94 5.75
C ALA A 192 -8.66 12.02 4.25
N HIS A 193 -7.38 12.18 3.90
CA HIS A 193 -6.97 12.14 2.49
C HIS A 193 -5.59 11.50 2.28
N ASN A 194 -5.36 10.97 1.09
CA ASN A 194 -4.08 10.37 0.65
C ASN A 194 -3.57 10.99 -0.67
N LEU A 195 -4.00 12.22 -0.97
CA LEU A 195 -3.62 12.94 -2.20
C LEU A 195 -2.08 13.05 -2.35
N PRO A 196 -1.53 12.78 -3.57
CA PRO A 196 -0.09 12.86 -3.81
C PRO A 196 0.49 14.26 -3.59
N THR A 197 1.64 14.35 -2.92
CA THR A 197 2.40 15.60 -2.79
C THR A 197 3.00 16.00 -4.14
N GLN A 198 2.69 17.20 -4.64
CA GLN A 198 3.26 17.69 -5.90
C GLN A 198 4.64 18.33 -5.66
N VAL A 199 5.66 17.82 -6.36
CA VAL A 199 7.07 18.27 -6.28
C VAL A 199 7.43 19.37 -7.28
N THR A 200 6.52 19.67 -8.20
CA THR A 200 6.68 20.72 -9.23
C THR A 200 5.50 21.69 -9.14
N SER A 201 5.73 22.97 -9.40
CA SER A 201 4.68 23.98 -9.52
C SER A 201 3.57 23.56 -10.49
N PHE A 202 2.31 23.77 -10.11
CA PHE A 202 1.16 23.70 -10.99
C PHE A 202 0.97 25.09 -11.62
N VAL A 203 0.97 25.18 -12.95
CA VAL A 203 1.01 26.45 -13.70
C VAL A 203 -0.22 26.58 -14.59
N GLY A 204 -0.94 27.69 -14.44
CA GLY A 204 -2.12 28.06 -15.24
C GLY A 204 -3.38 27.25 -14.89
N ARG A 205 -4.36 27.29 -15.80
CA ARG A 205 -5.65 26.58 -15.72
C ARG A 205 -6.60 27.05 -14.62
N GLU A 206 -6.56 28.32 -14.23
CA GLU A 206 -7.43 28.88 -13.19
C GLU A 206 -8.91 28.78 -13.57
N ALA A 207 -9.24 29.09 -14.83
CA ALA A 207 -10.60 29.02 -15.36
C ALA A 207 -11.12 27.57 -15.39
N GLU A 208 -10.32 26.63 -15.90
CA GLU A 208 -10.64 25.20 -15.94
C GLU A 208 -10.80 24.62 -14.54
N ARG A 209 -9.95 25.03 -13.58
CA ARG A 209 -10.06 24.58 -12.19
C ARG A 209 -11.35 25.07 -11.56
N ALA A 210 -11.74 26.32 -11.80
CA ALA A 210 -13.00 26.88 -11.32
C ALA A 210 -14.21 26.18 -11.94
N GLU A 211 -14.17 25.90 -13.24
CA GLU A 211 -15.22 25.18 -13.95
C GLU A 211 -15.35 23.74 -13.44
N LEU A 212 -14.25 22.99 -13.38
CA LEU A 212 -14.25 21.60 -12.93
C LEU A 212 -14.70 21.49 -11.46
N ARG A 213 -14.32 22.45 -10.61
CA ARG A 213 -14.80 22.53 -9.22
C ARG A 213 -16.33 22.63 -9.17
N ARG A 214 -16.91 23.55 -9.95
CA ARG A 214 -18.38 23.71 -10.04
C ARG A 214 -19.06 22.43 -10.50
N LEU A 215 -18.46 21.71 -11.45
CA LEU A 215 -19.00 20.42 -11.91
C LEU A 215 -18.94 19.35 -10.83
N VAL A 216 -17.82 19.21 -10.13
CA VAL A 216 -17.65 18.24 -9.03
C VAL A 216 -18.60 18.56 -7.85
N GLU A 217 -18.91 19.83 -7.62
CA GLU A 217 -19.88 20.28 -6.61
C GLU A 217 -21.34 20.05 -7.02
N THR A 218 -21.63 20.05 -8.33
CA THR A 218 -23.00 19.87 -8.86
C THR A 218 -23.35 18.40 -9.09
N TYR A 219 -22.42 17.64 -9.65
CA TYR A 219 -22.64 16.26 -10.11
C TYR A 219 -21.90 15.24 -9.25
N ARG A 220 -22.44 14.02 -9.19
CA ARG A 220 -21.86 12.93 -8.39
C ARG A 220 -20.77 12.15 -9.12
N LEU A 221 -20.75 12.21 -10.44
CA LEU A 221 -19.69 11.64 -11.28
C LEU A 221 -19.25 12.68 -12.30
N VAL A 222 -17.98 13.04 -12.23
CA VAL A 222 -17.33 13.87 -13.25
C VAL A 222 -16.14 13.11 -13.80
N THR A 223 -16.09 12.93 -15.11
CA THR A 223 -14.96 12.30 -15.80
C THR A 223 -14.17 13.38 -16.53
N VAL A 224 -12.93 13.61 -16.11
CA VAL A 224 -11.97 14.42 -16.85
C VAL A 224 -11.46 13.60 -18.02
N LEU A 225 -11.89 13.96 -19.22
CA LEU A 225 -11.56 13.25 -20.45
C LEU A 225 -10.53 14.02 -21.26
N GLY A 226 -9.52 13.32 -21.77
CA GLY A 226 -8.49 13.93 -22.59
C GLY A 226 -7.35 12.99 -22.98
N ALA A 227 -6.54 13.40 -23.94
CA ALA A 227 -5.41 12.62 -24.42
C ALA A 227 -4.35 12.37 -23.33
N GLY A 228 -3.45 11.41 -23.57
CA GLY A 228 -2.27 11.21 -22.74
C GLY A 228 -1.41 12.48 -22.71
N GLY A 229 -0.88 12.86 -21.54
CA GLY A 229 -0.06 14.07 -21.41
C GLY A 229 -0.82 15.41 -21.38
N ALA A 230 -2.15 15.40 -21.42
CA ALA A 230 -2.97 16.62 -21.35
C ALA A 230 -3.02 17.27 -19.94
N GLY A 231 -2.50 16.60 -18.90
CA GLY A 231 -2.49 17.08 -17.52
C GLY A 231 -3.70 16.71 -16.67
N LYS A 232 -4.50 15.69 -17.07
CA LYS A 232 -5.70 15.24 -16.35
C LYS A 232 -5.44 14.94 -14.87
N THR A 233 -4.48 14.07 -14.59
CA THR A 233 -4.10 13.66 -13.23
C THR A 233 -3.69 14.86 -12.38
N ARG A 234 -2.80 15.73 -12.91
CA ARG A 234 -2.36 16.92 -12.19
C ARG A 234 -3.52 17.85 -11.84
N LEU A 235 -4.42 18.13 -12.79
CA LEU A 235 -5.57 18.99 -12.56
C LEU A 235 -6.56 18.36 -11.55
N ALA A 236 -6.78 17.05 -11.62
CA ALA A 236 -7.66 16.33 -10.69
C ALA A 236 -7.12 16.38 -9.26
N VAL A 237 -5.82 16.13 -9.06
CA VAL A 237 -5.16 16.20 -7.74
C VAL A 237 -5.13 17.63 -7.19
N GLU A 238 -4.87 18.62 -8.04
CA GLU A 238 -4.86 20.04 -7.66
C GLU A 238 -6.25 20.50 -7.19
N LEU A 239 -7.30 20.12 -7.94
CA LEU A 239 -8.68 20.40 -7.54
C LEU A 239 -9.03 19.68 -6.23
N ALA A 240 -8.71 18.39 -6.13
CA ALA A 240 -9.02 17.56 -4.97
C ALA A 240 -8.37 18.12 -3.69
N SER A 241 -7.13 18.59 -3.80
CA SER A 241 -6.40 19.25 -2.70
C SER A 241 -7.12 20.52 -2.23
N GLY A 242 -7.71 21.28 -3.15
CA GLY A 242 -8.46 22.50 -2.84
C GLY A 242 -9.88 22.30 -2.32
N VAL A 243 -10.38 21.05 -2.23
CA VAL A 243 -11.75 20.74 -1.75
C VAL A 243 -11.78 19.74 -0.60
N VAL A 244 -10.62 19.39 -0.03
CA VAL A 244 -10.45 18.49 1.11
C VAL A 244 -11.49 18.82 2.20
N GLU A 245 -11.56 20.06 2.65
CA GLU A 245 -12.49 20.50 3.72
C GLU A 245 -13.99 20.30 3.43
N ALA A 246 -14.40 20.13 2.17
CA ALA A 246 -15.80 19.90 1.81
C ALA A 246 -16.27 18.46 2.10
N TYR A 247 -15.35 17.50 2.28
CA TYR A 247 -15.65 16.06 2.38
C TYR A 247 -15.25 15.49 3.75
N PRO A 248 -16.17 15.43 4.74
CA PRO A 248 -15.85 15.06 6.12
C PRO A 248 -15.40 13.60 6.27
N ASP A 249 -15.81 12.71 5.35
CA ASP A 249 -15.38 11.31 5.31
C ASP A 249 -14.18 11.09 4.37
N GLY A 250 -13.61 12.18 3.86
CA GLY A 250 -12.32 12.20 3.20
C GLY A 250 -12.30 12.38 1.69
N VAL A 251 -11.10 12.60 1.17
CA VAL A 251 -10.78 12.68 -0.27
C VAL A 251 -9.71 11.63 -0.59
N TRP A 252 -10.07 10.64 -1.38
CA TRP A 252 -9.28 9.43 -1.57
C TRP A 252 -8.81 9.28 -3.02
N PHE A 253 -7.51 9.34 -3.23
CA PHE A 253 -6.84 9.12 -4.51
C PHE A 253 -6.52 7.64 -4.72
N VAL A 254 -6.92 7.11 -5.86
CA VAL A 254 -6.66 5.73 -6.27
C VAL A 254 -6.05 5.75 -7.66
N ASP A 255 -4.82 5.27 -7.77
CA ASP A 255 -4.14 5.13 -9.06
C ASP A 255 -4.48 3.77 -9.69
N VAL A 256 -5.32 3.79 -10.73
CA VAL A 256 -5.70 2.56 -11.46
C VAL A 256 -4.59 2.13 -12.42
N ALA A 257 -3.59 2.97 -12.71
CA ALA A 257 -2.49 2.61 -13.61
C ALA A 257 -1.66 1.43 -13.09
N ALA A 258 -1.48 1.35 -11.76
CA ALA A 258 -0.79 0.24 -11.10
C ALA A 258 -1.64 -1.05 -11.07
N VAL A 259 -2.94 -0.95 -11.37
CA VAL A 259 -3.87 -2.07 -11.35
C VAL A 259 -3.75 -2.85 -12.66
N THR A 260 -3.00 -3.92 -12.55
CA THR A 260 -2.73 -4.80 -13.68
C THR A 260 -3.91 -5.69 -14.08
N ASP A 261 -4.95 -5.81 -13.26
CA ASP A 261 -6.12 -6.65 -13.56
C ASP A 261 -7.46 -5.99 -13.20
N PRO A 262 -8.49 -6.11 -14.07
CA PRO A 262 -9.82 -5.54 -13.82
C PRO A 262 -10.44 -5.94 -12.47
N GLY A 263 -10.26 -7.20 -12.04
CA GLY A 263 -10.80 -7.70 -10.77
C GLY A 263 -10.18 -7.08 -9.52
N LEU A 264 -9.06 -6.37 -9.65
CA LEU A 264 -8.33 -5.75 -8.55
C LEU A 264 -8.69 -4.28 -8.31
N VAL A 265 -9.46 -3.65 -9.20
CA VAL A 265 -9.85 -2.25 -9.05
C VAL A 265 -10.60 -2.02 -7.73
N ALA A 266 -11.56 -2.88 -7.38
CA ALA A 266 -12.28 -2.80 -6.11
C ALA A 266 -11.35 -3.02 -4.90
N PHE A 267 -10.36 -3.89 -5.03
CA PHE A 267 -9.39 -4.16 -3.97
C PHE A 267 -8.43 -3.00 -3.74
N GLU A 268 -8.03 -2.31 -4.80
CA GLU A 268 -7.16 -1.13 -4.71
C GLU A 268 -7.88 0.03 -4.03
N ILE A 269 -9.15 0.27 -4.40
CA ILE A 269 -10.01 1.25 -3.74
C ILE A 269 -10.18 0.88 -2.25
N ALA A 270 -10.45 -0.40 -1.95
CA ALA A 270 -10.60 -0.87 -0.57
C ALA A 270 -9.32 -0.71 0.24
N ALA A 271 -8.16 -0.97 -0.35
CA ALA A 271 -6.87 -0.80 0.30
C ALA A 271 -6.60 0.66 0.67
N VAL A 272 -6.91 1.60 -0.23
CA VAL A 272 -6.81 3.04 0.03
C VAL A 272 -7.72 3.47 1.17
N LEU A 273 -8.94 2.90 1.24
CA LEU A 273 -9.91 3.16 2.30
C LEU A 273 -9.62 2.40 3.61
N GLY A 274 -8.55 1.61 3.68
CA GLY A 274 -8.18 0.82 4.86
C GLY A 274 -9.11 -0.36 5.16
N LEU A 275 -9.84 -0.84 4.15
CA LEU A 275 -10.83 -1.92 4.27
C LEU A 275 -10.19 -3.29 4.03
N ARG A 276 -10.57 -4.26 4.85
CA ARG A 276 -10.16 -5.66 4.71
C ARG A 276 -11.25 -6.47 4.00
N PRO A 277 -10.86 -7.44 3.14
CA PRO A 277 -11.83 -8.36 2.55
C PRO A 277 -12.52 -9.20 3.62
N GLU A 278 -13.78 -9.53 3.39
CA GLU A 278 -14.53 -10.50 4.18
C GLU A 278 -14.64 -11.82 3.38
N PRO A 279 -14.35 -12.98 3.98
CA PRO A 279 -14.45 -14.26 3.28
C PRO A 279 -15.83 -14.50 2.66
N GLY A 280 -15.87 -14.87 1.39
CA GLY A 280 -17.12 -15.19 0.66
C GLY A 280 -17.96 -13.98 0.22
N ARG A 281 -17.50 -12.75 0.50
CA ARG A 281 -18.19 -11.52 0.10
C ARG A 281 -17.43 -10.77 -1.00
N PRO A 282 -18.08 -10.35 -2.11
CA PRO A 282 -17.44 -9.51 -3.12
C PRO A 282 -16.95 -8.19 -2.52
N MET A 283 -15.71 -7.79 -2.82
CA MET A 283 -15.12 -6.56 -2.26
C MET A 283 -15.93 -5.30 -2.59
N VAL A 284 -16.57 -5.27 -3.76
CA VAL A 284 -17.44 -4.16 -4.17
C VAL A 284 -18.64 -3.97 -3.21
N ASP A 285 -19.12 -5.03 -2.56
CA ASP A 285 -20.22 -4.94 -1.60
C ASP A 285 -19.77 -4.34 -0.27
N THR A 286 -18.56 -4.69 0.17
CA THR A 286 -17.92 -4.08 1.34
C THR A 286 -17.67 -2.58 1.10
N LEU A 287 -17.21 -2.22 -0.10
CA LEU A 287 -17.06 -0.83 -0.52
C LEU A 287 -18.38 -0.06 -0.49
N VAL A 288 -19.44 -0.64 -1.05
CA VAL A 288 -20.78 -0.04 -1.09
C VAL A 288 -21.33 0.19 0.31
N GLU A 289 -21.24 -0.80 1.19
CA GLU A 289 -21.70 -0.66 2.58
C GLU A 289 -20.91 0.41 3.33
N TYR A 290 -19.58 0.41 3.17
CA TYR A 290 -18.74 1.44 3.75
C TYR A 290 -19.11 2.84 3.25
N ALA A 291 -19.37 2.98 1.94
CA ALA A 291 -19.68 4.24 1.30
C ALA A 291 -21.11 4.75 1.59
N ALA A 292 -22.04 3.87 1.97
CA ALA A 292 -23.47 4.16 2.09
C ALA A 292 -23.78 5.36 3.03
N ALA A 293 -23.10 5.44 4.17
CA ALA A 293 -23.33 6.44 5.22
C ALA A 293 -22.34 7.62 5.18
N ARG A 294 -21.48 7.71 4.15
CA ARG A 294 -20.33 8.63 4.12
C ARG A 294 -20.46 9.69 3.03
N ARG A 295 -19.91 10.88 3.31
CA ARG A 295 -19.76 12.00 2.39
C ARG A 295 -18.28 12.19 2.05
N MET A 296 -17.85 11.50 1.00
CA MET A 296 -16.46 11.43 0.55
C MET A 296 -16.32 11.68 -0.96
N LEU A 297 -15.13 12.11 -1.38
CA LEU A 297 -14.72 12.20 -2.78
C LEU A 297 -13.71 11.10 -3.08
N VAL A 298 -13.99 10.28 -4.10
CA VAL A 298 -13.03 9.30 -4.62
C VAL A 298 -12.49 9.80 -5.95
N VAL A 299 -11.17 10.02 -6.01
CA VAL A 299 -10.45 10.39 -7.23
C VAL A 299 -9.87 9.11 -7.83
N LEU A 300 -10.46 8.63 -8.92
CA LEU A 300 -9.98 7.47 -9.66
C LEU A 300 -9.13 7.95 -10.85
N ASP A 301 -7.83 7.72 -10.79
CA ASP A 301 -6.90 8.18 -11.83
C ASP A 301 -6.53 7.08 -12.82
N THR A 302 -6.33 7.46 -14.07
CA THR A 302 -5.88 6.57 -15.16
C THR A 302 -6.81 5.38 -15.36
N CYS A 303 -8.12 5.63 -15.31
CA CYS A 303 -9.13 4.60 -15.48
C CYS A 303 -9.11 3.95 -16.88
N ASP A 304 -8.46 4.57 -17.86
CA ASP A 304 -8.21 3.96 -19.17
C ASP A 304 -7.32 2.70 -19.10
N ALA A 305 -6.66 2.45 -17.97
CA ALA A 305 -6.01 1.16 -17.71
C ALA A 305 -7.01 0.01 -17.52
N GLN A 306 -8.19 0.27 -16.94
CA GLN A 306 -9.24 -0.72 -16.64
C GLN A 306 -10.65 -0.11 -16.78
N PRO A 307 -11.09 0.27 -17.99
CA PRO A 307 -12.28 1.12 -18.17
C PRO A 307 -13.59 0.43 -17.74
N ALA A 308 -13.80 -0.84 -18.13
CA ALA A 308 -15.01 -1.58 -17.79
C ALA A 308 -15.14 -1.85 -16.28
N ALA A 309 -14.06 -2.29 -15.62
CA ALA A 309 -14.06 -2.54 -14.18
C ALA A 309 -14.17 -1.24 -13.36
N SER A 310 -13.55 -0.15 -13.82
CA SER A 310 -13.74 1.17 -13.22
C SER A 310 -15.21 1.59 -13.30
N ALA A 311 -15.84 1.45 -14.47
CA ALA A 311 -17.26 1.78 -14.66
C ALA A 311 -18.18 0.94 -13.74
N GLU A 312 -17.90 -0.36 -13.58
CA GLU A 312 -18.66 -1.24 -12.69
C GLU A 312 -18.58 -0.78 -11.23
N VAL A 313 -17.37 -0.56 -10.70
CA VAL A 313 -17.17 -0.15 -9.31
C VAL A 313 -17.75 1.24 -9.05
N ILE A 314 -17.58 2.18 -9.98
CA ILE A 314 -18.19 3.52 -9.91
C ILE A 314 -19.71 3.41 -9.82
N SER A 315 -20.32 2.64 -10.71
CA SER A 315 -21.79 2.46 -10.74
C SER A 315 -22.31 1.90 -9.41
N ARG A 316 -21.61 0.91 -8.84
CA ARG A 316 -21.97 0.30 -7.56
C ARG A 316 -21.82 1.29 -6.40
N LEU A 317 -20.70 1.99 -6.31
CA LEU A 317 -20.46 3.02 -5.27
C LEU A 317 -21.52 4.12 -5.31
N LEU A 318 -21.87 4.60 -6.51
CA LEU A 318 -22.84 5.68 -6.68
C LEU A 318 -24.28 5.24 -6.39
N ALA A 319 -24.63 3.99 -6.70
CA ALA A 319 -25.92 3.40 -6.33
C ALA A 319 -26.04 3.20 -4.81
N GLY A 320 -24.93 2.84 -4.16
CA GLY A 320 -24.87 2.51 -2.74
C GLY A 320 -24.93 3.68 -1.76
N GLY A 321 -24.27 4.81 -2.06
CA GLY A 321 -24.10 5.91 -1.09
C GLY A 321 -24.47 7.28 -1.63
N ARG A 322 -25.47 7.96 -1.03
CA ARG A 322 -25.93 9.28 -1.49
C ARG A 322 -24.92 10.42 -1.29
N GLY A 323 -23.96 10.25 -0.39
CA GLY A 323 -22.92 11.24 -0.09
C GLY A 323 -21.62 11.07 -0.89
N VAL A 324 -21.49 10.00 -1.68
CA VAL A 324 -20.27 9.65 -2.42
C VAL A 324 -20.26 10.36 -3.77
N ARG A 325 -19.13 10.99 -4.07
CA ARG A 325 -18.82 11.57 -5.38
C ARG A 325 -17.54 10.96 -5.95
N VAL A 326 -17.48 10.88 -7.27
CA VAL A 326 -16.33 10.34 -8.00
C VAL A 326 -15.83 11.38 -9.01
N LEU A 327 -14.53 11.65 -8.96
CA LEU A 327 -13.79 12.36 -10.00
C LEU A 327 -12.87 11.36 -10.69
N ALA A 328 -13.16 11.03 -11.94
CA ALA A 328 -12.38 10.06 -12.70
C ALA A 328 -11.51 10.74 -13.75
N THR A 329 -10.31 10.23 -14.02
CA THR A 329 -9.53 10.62 -15.20
C THR A 329 -9.44 9.46 -16.18
N SER A 330 -9.73 9.72 -17.45
CA SER A 330 -9.77 8.68 -18.49
C SER A 330 -9.49 9.26 -19.88
N ARG A 331 -9.21 8.37 -20.84
CA ARG A 331 -9.15 8.72 -22.28
C ARG A 331 -10.50 8.58 -22.97
N GLU A 332 -11.43 7.83 -22.36
CA GLU A 332 -12.75 7.53 -22.88
C GLU A 332 -13.83 7.69 -21.80
N SER A 333 -15.08 7.89 -22.21
CA SER A 333 -16.24 7.98 -21.32
C SER A 333 -16.65 6.59 -20.85
N PHE A 334 -17.13 6.47 -19.62
CA PHE A 334 -17.63 5.20 -19.10
C PHE A 334 -19.02 4.84 -19.61
N GLY A 335 -19.81 5.82 -20.06
CA GLY A 335 -21.17 5.61 -20.54
C GLY A 335 -22.16 5.24 -19.42
N VAL A 336 -21.83 5.57 -18.17
CA VAL A 336 -22.65 5.22 -17.00
C VAL A 336 -23.69 6.32 -16.69
N PRO A 337 -24.88 5.98 -16.16
CA PRO A 337 -25.90 6.98 -15.85
C PRO A 337 -25.42 8.03 -14.85
N GLY A 338 -25.63 9.31 -15.17
CA GLY A 338 -25.22 10.43 -14.32
C GLY A 338 -23.75 10.86 -14.49
N GLU A 339 -23.01 10.27 -15.44
CA GLU A 339 -21.67 10.74 -15.82
C GLU A 339 -21.72 12.12 -16.49
N VAL A 340 -20.97 13.08 -15.93
CA VAL A 340 -20.65 14.33 -16.62
C VAL A 340 -19.24 14.27 -17.17
N VAL A 341 -19.14 14.23 -18.50
CA VAL A 341 -17.84 14.22 -19.20
C VAL A 341 -17.37 15.66 -19.39
N TRP A 342 -16.31 16.04 -18.69
CA TRP A 342 -15.63 17.31 -18.88
C TRP A 342 -14.33 17.09 -19.64
N ARG A 343 -14.23 17.67 -20.84
CA ARG A 343 -13.04 17.51 -21.69
C ARG A 343 -12.01 18.56 -21.33
N ILE A 344 -10.83 18.13 -20.89
CA ILE A 344 -9.75 19.05 -20.56
C ILE A 344 -9.28 19.77 -21.85
N PRO A 345 -9.30 21.11 -21.90
CA PRO A 345 -8.76 21.85 -23.03
C PRO A 345 -7.22 21.82 -23.01
N PRO A 346 -6.54 22.03 -24.15
CA PRO A 346 -5.12 22.36 -24.14
C PRO A 346 -4.87 23.66 -23.36
N LEU A 347 -3.62 23.92 -22.98
CA LEU A 347 -3.27 25.20 -22.35
C LEU A 347 -3.43 26.35 -23.36
N SER A 348 -3.83 27.52 -22.86
CA SER A 348 -3.95 28.71 -23.68
C SER A 348 -2.60 29.08 -24.30
N VAL A 349 -2.53 29.10 -25.64
CA VAL A 349 -1.31 29.47 -26.39
C VAL A 349 -1.22 30.98 -26.66
N ASP A 350 -2.37 31.64 -26.65
CA ASP A 350 -2.48 33.09 -26.80
C ASP A 350 -2.85 33.75 -25.47
N PRO A 351 -2.51 35.04 -25.28
CA PRO A 351 -2.92 35.80 -24.11
C PRO A 351 -4.45 35.82 -23.95
N GLY A 352 -4.93 35.82 -22.72
CA GLY A 352 -6.35 35.93 -22.42
C GLY A 352 -6.93 37.28 -22.90
N PRO A 353 -8.26 37.37 -23.11
CA PRO A 353 -8.93 38.60 -23.56
C PRO A 353 -8.70 39.81 -22.63
N ASP A 354 -8.39 39.57 -21.36
CA ASP A 354 -8.07 40.60 -20.35
C ASP A 354 -6.57 40.98 -20.30
N GLY A 355 -5.76 40.50 -21.26
CA GLY A 355 -4.31 40.74 -21.30
C GLY A 355 -3.48 39.80 -20.42
N GLY A 356 -4.10 38.76 -19.84
CA GLY A 356 -3.40 37.72 -19.07
C GLY A 356 -2.40 36.92 -19.92
N ALA A 357 -1.29 36.49 -19.32
CA ALA A 357 -0.26 35.72 -20.02
C ALA A 357 -0.80 34.35 -20.49
N SER A 358 -0.24 33.81 -21.59
CA SER A 358 -0.55 32.44 -22.06
C SER A 358 -0.07 31.41 -21.04
N ASP A 359 -0.95 30.48 -20.65
CA ASP A 359 -0.63 29.41 -19.69
C ASP A 359 0.43 28.47 -20.24
N ALA A 360 0.37 28.21 -21.54
CA ALA A 360 1.31 27.33 -22.22
C ALA A 360 2.73 27.94 -22.27
N VAL A 361 2.83 29.26 -22.47
CA VAL A 361 4.09 30.01 -22.37
C VAL A 361 4.57 30.07 -20.93
N ALA A 362 3.68 30.30 -19.96
CA ALA A 362 4.02 30.32 -18.54
C ALA A 362 4.60 28.97 -18.09
N LEU A 363 4.00 27.86 -18.52
CA LEU A 363 4.52 26.52 -18.26
C LEU A 363 5.90 26.30 -18.90
N LEU A 364 6.08 26.72 -20.16
CA LEU A 364 7.38 26.61 -20.82
C LEU A 364 8.46 27.40 -20.07
N LEU A 365 8.16 28.63 -19.66
CA LEU A 365 9.09 29.48 -18.91
C LEU A 365 9.47 28.89 -17.55
N ASP A 366 8.49 28.42 -16.77
CA ASP A 366 8.71 27.78 -15.47
C ASP A 366 9.64 26.55 -15.63
N ARG A 367 9.33 25.67 -16.59
CA ARG A 367 10.09 24.43 -16.81
C ARG A 367 11.48 24.69 -17.39
N THR A 368 11.64 25.67 -18.29
CA THR A 368 12.95 26.07 -18.80
C THR A 368 13.82 26.72 -17.71
N THR A 369 13.23 27.54 -16.85
CA THR A 369 13.95 28.16 -15.71
C THR A 369 14.47 27.09 -14.77
N ALA A 370 13.62 26.11 -14.40
CA ALA A 370 14.04 24.97 -13.59
C ALA A 370 15.16 24.16 -14.29
N ALA A 371 15.02 23.86 -15.58
CA ALA A 371 16.00 23.09 -16.35
C ALA A 371 17.36 23.81 -16.53
N ARG A 372 17.37 25.16 -16.49
CA ARG A 372 18.56 26.01 -16.54
C ARG A 372 19.12 26.36 -15.15
N GLY A 373 18.72 25.64 -14.10
CA GLY A 373 19.22 25.84 -12.73
C GLY A 373 18.77 27.17 -12.10
N GLY A 374 17.55 27.61 -12.39
CA GLY A 374 16.96 28.85 -11.86
C GLY A 374 17.20 30.10 -12.72
N ARG A 375 17.89 29.99 -13.86
CA ARG A 375 18.09 31.10 -14.79
C ARG A 375 16.89 31.26 -15.72
N ALA A 376 16.25 32.42 -15.66
CA ALA A 376 15.15 32.78 -16.55
C ALA A 376 15.62 32.90 -18.02
N PRO A 377 14.76 32.56 -18.99
CA PRO A 377 15.01 32.85 -20.42
C PRO A 377 15.14 34.35 -20.69
N ASP A 378 15.92 34.69 -21.72
CA ASP A 378 16.12 36.10 -22.13
C ASP A 378 14.79 36.65 -22.69
N PRO A 379 14.35 37.88 -22.32
CA PRO A 379 13.22 38.57 -22.96
C PRO A 379 13.24 38.54 -24.50
N ALA A 380 14.42 38.52 -25.12
CA ALA A 380 14.56 38.40 -26.57
C ALA A 380 14.07 37.05 -27.13
N GLU A 381 14.09 35.96 -26.34
CA GLU A 381 13.63 34.62 -26.74
C GLU A 381 12.09 34.48 -26.73
N GLN A 382 11.36 35.47 -26.20
CA GLN A 382 9.92 35.35 -25.93
C GLN A 382 9.07 35.14 -27.19
N ALA A 383 9.45 35.72 -28.32
CA ALA A 383 8.78 35.53 -29.60
C ALA A 383 8.92 34.08 -30.11
N ASP A 384 10.12 33.52 -30.02
CA ASP A 384 10.40 32.14 -30.43
C ASP A 384 9.76 31.13 -29.50
N LEU A 385 9.74 31.38 -28.18
CA LEU A 385 9.04 30.52 -27.21
C LEU A 385 7.53 30.44 -27.48
N ARG A 386 6.89 31.56 -27.86
CA ARG A 386 5.49 31.57 -28.30
C ARG A 386 5.28 30.75 -29.58
N ARG A 387 6.21 30.84 -30.53
CA ARG A 387 6.18 30.05 -31.77
C ARG A 387 6.28 28.55 -31.46
N VAL A 388 7.20 28.15 -30.58
CA VAL A 388 7.30 26.75 -30.09
C VAL A 388 5.98 26.30 -29.47
N VAL A 389 5.41 27.06 -28.54
CA VAL A 389 4.16 26.71 -27.84
C VAL A 389 2.98 26.57 -28.78
N ARG A 390 2.83 27.48 -29.76
CA ARG A 390 1.79 27.40 -30.78
C ARG A 390 1.90 26.14 -31.63
N ARG A 391 3.13 25.72 -31.98
CA ARG A 391 3.35 24.47 -32.73
C ARG A 391 3.10 23.20 -31.93
N LEU A 392 3.12 23.30 -30.61
CA LEU A 392 2.83 22.20 -29.69
C LEU A 392 1.35 22.18 -29.26
N ASP A 393 0.51 23.03 -29.86
CA ASP A 393 -0.94 23.14 -29.63
C ASP A 393 -1.32 23.23 -28.14
N GLY A 394 -0.46 23.83 -27.30
CA GLY A 394 -0.72 23.97 -25.87
C GLY A 394 -0.72 22.66 -25.08
N LEU A 395 -0.18 21.55 -25.62
CA LEU A 395 -0.12 20.26 -24.92
C LEU A 395 0.95 20.27 -23.81
N PRO A 396 0.58 20.11 -22.52
CA PRO A 396 1.52 20.26 -21.40
C PRO A 396 2.74 19.34 -21.49
N LEU A 397 2.56 18.05 -21.80
CA LEU A 397 3.67 17.11 -21.91
C LEU A 397 4.61 17.46 -23.07
N ALA A 398 4.06 17.91 -24.20
CA ALA A 398 4.87 18.33 -25.34
C ALA A 398 5.71 19.58 -24.99
N ILE A 399 5.12 20.51 -24.23
CA ILE A 399 5.79 21.71 -23.71
C ILE A 399 6.91 21.33 -22.72
N GLU A 400 6.66 20.40 -21.79
CA GLU A 400 7.69 19.92 -20.85
C GLU A 400 8.86 19.24 -21.58
N LEU A 401 8.58 18.43 -22.61
CA LEU A 401 9.60 17.81 -23.45
C LEU A 401 10.39 18.85 -24.26
N ALA A 402 9.72 19.87 -24.79
CA ALA A 402 10.36 20.99 -25.46
C ALA A 402 11.25 21.80 -24.51
N ALA A 403 10.79 22.06 -23.28
CA ALA A 403 11.56 22.75 -22.25
C ALA A 403 12.89 22.04 -21.93
N ALA A 404 12.89 20.70 -21.91
CA ALA A 404 14.11 19.91 -21.72
C ALA A 404 15.12 20.08 -22.87
N ARG A 405 14.65 20.28 -24.11
CA ARG A 405 15.51 20.52 -25.29
C ARG A 405 16.15 21.91 -25.29
N LEU A 406 15.53 22.89 -24.63
CA LEU A 406 16.06 24.27 -24.48
C LEU A 406 17.30 24.39 -23.56
N ARG A 407 17.75 23.27 -23.00
CA ARG A 407 19.08 23.15 -22.36
C ARG A 407 20.22 23.13 -23.38
N VAL A 408 19.95 22.64 -24.59
CA VAL A 408 20.97 22.37 -25.62
C VAL A 408 20.71 23.15 -26.91
N LEU A 409 19.45 23.55 -27.15
CA LEU A 409 19.02 24.31 -28.33
C LEU A 409 18.50 25.69 -27.92
N SER A 410 18.65 26.68 -28.81
CA SER A 410 17.93 27.95 -28.66
C SER A 410 16.44 27.80 -29.01
N ALA A 411 15.61 28.73 -28.53
CA ALA A 411 14.18 28.74 -28.83
C ALA A 411 13.91 28.82 -30.34
N GLY A 412 14.65 29.66 -31.08
CA GLY A 412 14.53 29.78 -32.53
C GLY A 412 14.89 28.50 -33.28
N GLN A 413 15.98 27.82 -32.90
CA GLN A 413 16.37 26.52 -33.49
C GLN A 413 15.34 25.42 -33.26
N LEU A 414 14.67 25.44 -32.11
CA LEU A 414 13.60 24.49 -31.80
C LEU A 414 12.34 24.80 -32.62
N ALA A 415 11.99 26.07 -32.78
CA ALA A 415 10.85 26.50 -33.59
C ALA A 415 11.01 26.13 -35.07
N GLU A 416 12.18 26.37 -35.67
CA GLU A 416 12.48 26.02 -37.07
C GLU A 416 12.30 24.52 -37.33
N ARG A 417 12.80 23.67 -36.43
CA ARG A 417 12.65 22.22 -36.56
C ARG A 417 11.20 21.73 -36.45
N LEU A 418 10.35 22.44 -35.70
CA LEU A 418 8.92 22.12 -35.62
C LEU A 418 8.17 22.57 -36.87
N ASP A 419 8.60 23.66 -37.52
CA ASP A 419 7.98 24.20 -38.73
C ASP A 419 8.19 23.28 -39.95
N ASP A 420 9.39 22.74 -40.13
CA ASP A 420 9.72 21.81 -41.24
C ASP A 420 8.88 20.51 -41.19
N MET A 421 8.44 20.07 -40.00
CA MET A 421 7.64 18.85 -39.82
C MET A 421 6.16 19.01 -40.18
N LEU A 422 5.58 20.21 -40.05
CA LEU A 422 4.15 20.43 -40.33
C LEU A 422 3.91 20.75 -41.80
N GLY A 423 4.84 21.46 -42.47
CA GLY A 423 4.75 21.74 -43.90
C GLY A 423 4.77 20.48 -44.79
N THR A 424 5.38 19.39 -44.31
CA THR A 424 5.41 18.10 -45.00
C THR A 424 4.14 17.26 -44.81
N LEU A 425 3.31 17.54 -43.80
CA LEU A 425 2.03 16.86 -43.54
C LEU A 425 0.87 17.46 -44.33
N ASP A 426 0.86 18.77 -44.58
CA ASP A 426 -0.17 19.44 -45.38
C ASP A 426 -0.04 19.13 -46.89
N ALA A 427 1.17 18.87 -47.39
CA ALA A 427 1.43 18.52 -48.79
C ALA A 427 0.90 17.12 -49.20
N GLY A 428 0.45 16.29 -48.25
CA GLY A 428 -0.09 14.94 -48.51
C GLY A 428 -1.63 14.85 -48.53
N ARG A 429 -2.35 15.98 -48.49
CA ARG A 429 -3.81 16.05 -48.31
C ARG A 429 -4.64 16.36 -49.57
N GLU A 430 -4.03 16.55 -50.74
CA GLU A 430 -4.78 16.72 -51.99
C GLU A 430 -5.20 15.36 -52.59
N GLU A 431 -6.32 14.81 -52.13
CA GLU A 431 -7.11 13.85 -52.92
C GLU A 431 -8.37 14.56 -53.45
N PRO A 432 -8.80 14.29 -54.72
CA PRO A 432 -9.82 15.07 -55.41
C PRO A 432 -11.24 14.73 -54.91
N GLU A 433 -12.11 15.74 -54.86
CA GLU A 433 -13.52 15.59 -54.48
C GLU A 433 -14.26 14.55 -55.34
N PRO A 434 -15.04 13.62 -54.75
CA PRO A 434 -15.84 12.71 -55.53
C PRO A 434 -17.12 13.41 -56.04
N GLY A 435 -17.38 13.27 -57.34
CA GLY A 435 -18.57 13.77 -58.01
C GLY A 435 -19.87 13.06 -57.59
N PRO A 436 -21.04 13.59 -57.99
CA PRO A 436 -22.33 13.13 -57.48
C PRO A 436 -22.71 11.77 -58.09
N VAL A 437 -23.09 10.80 -57.25
CA VAL A 437 -23.54 9.47 -57.71
C VAL A 437 -25.04 9.31 -57.43
N GLU A 438 -25.77 8.96 -58.50
CA GLU A 438 -27.20 8.68 -58.56
C GLU A 438 -27.61 7.40 -57.83
N ALA A 439 -28.87 7.38 -57.40
CA ALA A 439 -29.50 6.33 -56.61
C ALA A 439 -29.69 5.00 -57.37
N GLY A 440 -29.03 3.95 -56.89
CA GLY A 440 -29.25 2.55 -57.28
C GLY A 440 -29.13 1.65 -56.07
N TRP A 441 -30.24 1.03 -55.69
CA TRP A 441 -30.45 0.27 -54.45
C TRP A 441 -29.75 -1.11 -54.47
N THR A 442 -28.93 -1.43 -53.45
CA THR A 442 -28.51 -2.81 -53.13
C THR A 442 -28.50 -3.05 -51.61
N GLY A 443 -29.41 -3.93 -51.15
CA GLY A 443 -29.28 -4.88 -50.04
C GLY A 443 -28.77 -4.42 -48.67
N ASN A 444 -29.72 -4.10 -47.77
CA ASN A 444 -29.61 -3.83 -46.33
C ASN A 444 -28.38 -4.38 -45.57
N GLN A 445 -27.49 -3.46 -45.17
CA GLN A 445 -26.58 -3.58 -44.03
C GLN A 445 -26.71 -2.39 -43.05
N GLN A 446 -27.88 -1.72 -43.02
CA GLN A 446 -28.15 -0.55 -42.17
C GLN A 446 -29.27 -0.73 -41.13
N ASP A 447 -29.81 -1.93 -40.95
CA ASP A 447 -30.74 -2.24 -39.85
C ASP A 447 -30.15 -3.29 -38.91
N THR A 448 -29.10 -2.93 -38.17
CA THR A 448 -28.83 -3.58 -36.89
C THR A 448 -29.42 -2.68 -35.82
N VAL A 449 -30.64 -2.99 -35.41
CA VAL A 449 -31.26 -2.40 -34.23
C VAL A 449 -30.33 -2.71 -33.05
N ASP A 450 -29.76 -1.67 -32.46
CA ASP A 450 -29.03 -1.77 -31.21
C ASP A 450 -30.00 -2.20 -30.11
N LEU A 451 -29.96 -3.49 -29.76
CA LEU A 451 -30.84 -4.11 -28.77
C LEU A 451 -30.64 -3.50 -27.36
N VAL A 452 -29.54 -2.79 -27.13
CA VAL A 452 -29.27 -2.06 -25.87
C VAL A 452 -29.95 -0.68 -25.88
N ALA A 453 -30.02 -0.02 -27.04
CA ALA A 453 -30.74 1.25 -27.20
C ALA A 453 -32.28 1.06 -27.13
N ALA A 454 -32.80 -0.05 -27.65
CA ALA A 454 -34.23 -0.36 -27.58
C ALA A 454 -34.72 -0.68 -26.15
N ALA A 455 -33.83 -1.14 -25.26
CA ALA A 455 -34.16 -1.44 -23.87
C ALA A 455 -34.09 -0.20 -22.93
N THR A 456 -33.44 0.89 -23.36
CA THR A 456 -33.13 2.05 -22.49
C THR A 456 -33.78 3.38 -22.90
N GLY A 457 -34.49 3.44 -24.04
CA GLY A 457 -35.30 4.60 -24.41
C GLY A 457 -34.53 5.92 -24.60
N ALA A 458 -33.23 5.86 -24.95
CA ALA A 458 -32.43 7.05 -25.19
C ALA A 458 -32.58 7.58 -26.62
N ALA A 459 -32.74 8.90 -26.77
CA ALA A 459 -32.86 9.60 -28.05
C ALA A 459 -31.52 9.60 -28.85
N PRO A 460 -31.56 9.65 -30.20
CA PRO A 460 -30.34 9.58 -31.02
C PRO A 460 -29.47 10.83 -30.89
N ALA A 461 -28.14 10.64 -30.93
CA ALA A 461 -27.16 11.71 -30.74
C ALA A 461 -27.25 12.83 -31.81
N THR A 462 -27.33 14.08 -31.34
CA THR A 462 -27.40 15.33 -32.13
C THR A 462 -26.14 15.62 -32.97
N GLU A 463 -26.29 16.35 -34.08
CA GLU A 463 -25.21 16.77 -35.01
C GLU A 463 -24.00 17.43 -34.32
N ALA A 464 -24.22 18.21 -33.27
CA ALA A 464 -23.15 18.82 -32.48
C ALA A 464 -22.26 17.77 -31.77
N SER A 465 -22.85 16.67 -31.30
CA SER A 465 -22.11 15.55 -30.71
C SER A 465 -21.27 14.82 -31.77
N ARG A 466 -21.72 14.76 -33.03
CA ARG A 466 -20.98 14.14 -34.14
C ARG A 466 -19.83 15.02 -34.62
N ALA A 467 -20.01 16.34 -34.69
CA ALA A 467 -18.96 17.31 -35.02
C ALA A 467 -17.85 17.37 -33.94
N VAL A 468 -18.23 17.27 -32.66
CA VAL A 468 -17.27 17.22 -31.54
C VAL A 468 -16.53 15.88 -31.50
N GLN A 469 -17.19 14.76 -31.82
CA GLN A 469 -16.54 13.45 -32.00
C GLN A 469 -15.55 13.48 -33.18
N ARG A 470 -15.87 14.18 -34.28
CA ARG A 470 -14.95 14.39 -35.43
C ARG A 470 -13.73 15.21 -35.05
N SER A 471 -13.87 16.31 -34.31
CA SER A 471 -12.74 17.17 -33.92
C SER A 471 -11.83 16.53 -32.85
N ALA A 472 -12.38 15.71 -31.95
CA ALA A 472 -11.60 14.90 -31.01
C ALA A 472 -10.92 13.71 -31.72
N ASN A 473 -11.61 13.10 -32.69
CA ASN A 473 -11.01 12.11 -33.59
C ASN A 473 -9.92 12.74 -34.45
N GLU A 474 -10.07 13.93 -35.03
CA GLU A 474 -9.05 14.65 -35.83
C GLU A 474 -7.77 14.92 -35.03
N ARG A 475 -7.89 15.20 -33.73
CA ARG A 475 -6.75 15.44 -32.83
C ARG A 475 -6.11 14.16 -32.30
N HIS A 476 -6.90 13.13 -31.98
CA HIS A 476 -6.39 11.77 -31.76
C HIS A 476 -5.73 11.22 -33.04
N LEU A 477 -6.29 11.55 -34.20
CA LEU A 477 -5.75 11.31 -35.53
C LEU A 477 -4.52 12.16 -35.80
N THR A 478 -4.24 13.28 -35.13
CA THR A 478 -2.99 14.03 -35.36
C THR A 478 -1.83 13.33 -34.66
N MET A 479 -1.98 12.95 -33.38
CA MET A 479 -0.99 12.13 -32.66
C MET A 479 -0.91 10.70 -33.21
N GLN A 480 -2.05 10.05 -33.47
CA GLN A 480 -2.08 8.77 -34.17
C GLN A 480 -1.59 8.91 -35.60
N ALA A 481 -1.79 10.01 -36.34
CA ALA A 481 -1.22 10.18 -37.68
C ALA A 481 0.28 10.34 -37.61
N THR A 482 0.83 11.05 -36.63
CA THR A 482 2.29 11.11 -36.43
C THR A 482 2.84 9.71 -36.15
N VAL A 483 2.25 8.96 -35.21
CA VAL A 483 2.68 7.57 -34.92
C VAL A 483 2.39 6.62 -36.09
N THR A 484 1.26 6.76 -36.78
CA THR A 484 0.85 5.94 -37.94
C THR A 484 1.72 6.23 -39.15
N TRP A 485 2.12 7.46 -39.40
CA TRP A 485 3.05 7.83 -40.46
C TRP A 485 4.45 7.34 -40.13
N SER A 486 4.94 7.59 -38.92
CA SER A 486 6.23 7.04 -38.46
C SER A 486 6.24 5.52 -38.57
N TYR A 487 5.11 4.86 -38.30
CA TYR A 487 4.93 3.42 -38.48
C TYR A 487 4.85 2.97 -39.95
N ARG A 488 4.07 3.65 -40.81
CA ARG A 488 3.93 3.32 -42.24
C ARG A 488 5.24 3.51 -43.01
N THR A 489 6.09 4.42 -42.56
CA THR A 489 7.42 4.61 -43.14
C THR A 489 8.46 3.61 -42.61
N LEU A 490 8.10 2.69 -41.71
CA LEU A 490 8.98 1.60 -41.30
C LEU A 490 8.99 0.51 -42.38
N GLY A 491 10.19 -0.01 -42.67
CA GLY A 491 10.30 -1.28 -43.39
C GLY A 491 9.70 -2.43 -42.58
N ALA A 492 9.37 -3.54 -43.24
CA ALA A 492 8.69 -4.68 -42.63
C ALA A 492 9.38 -5.20 -41.36
N ARG A 493 10.73 -5.24 -41.35
CA ARG A 493 11.54 -5.68 -40.19
C ARG A 493 11.37 -4.75 -38.98
N SER A 494 11.51 -3.42 -39.16
CA SER A 494 11.33 -2.43 -38.09
C SER A 494 9.89 -2.36 -37.59
N ALA A 495 8.90 -2.46 -38.49
CA ALA A 495 7.49 -2.47 -38.12
C ALA A 495 7.13 -3.69 -37.25
N ARG A 496 7.67 -4.87 -37.58
CA ARG A 496 7.53 -6.09 -36.78
C ARG A 496 8.21 -5.94 -35.43
N LEU A 497 9.47 -5.48 -35.40
CA LEU A 497 10.20 -5.25 -34.15
C LEU A 497 9.43 -4.32 -33.20
N LEU A 498 8.88 -3.21 -33.71
CA LEU A 498 8.08 -2.31 -32.89
C LEU A 498 6.84 -3.00 -32.29
N ARG A 499 6.10 -3.78 -33.09
CA ARG A 499 4.92 -4.53 -32.59
C ARG A 499 5.32 -5.50 -31.48
N TRP A 500 6.44 -6.21 -31.66
CA TRP A 500 6.89 -7.23 -30.73
C TRP A 500 7.47 -6.64 -29.45
N LEU A 501 8.13 -5.48 -29.51
CA LEU A 501 8.57 -4.75 -28.31
C LEU A 501 7.41 -4.29 -27.42
N ALA A 502 6.20 -4.17 -27.97
CA ALA A 502 5.03 -3.73 -27.21
C ALA A 502 4.55 -4.71 -26.14
N VAL A 503 5.02 -5.96 -26.16
CA VAL A 503 4.67 -6.98 -25.16
C VAL A 503 5.36 -6.75 -23.80
N PHE A 504 6.50 -6.06 -23.79
CA PHE A 504 7.20 -5.68 -22.57
C PHE A 504 6.52 -4.49 -21.91
N ALA A 505 6.60 -4.39 -20.58
CA ALA A 505 6.07 -3.28 -19.81
C ALA A 505 7.09 -2.13 -19.64
N GLY A 506 8.38 -2.44 -19.63
CA GLY A 506 9.48 -1.55 -19.28
C GLY A 506 10.53 -1.40 -20.38
N PRO A 507 11.69 -0.80 -20.03
CA PRO A 507 12.87 -0.77 -20.89
C PRO A 507 13.48 -2.17 -21.05
N VAL A 508 14.05 -2.46 -22.23
CA VAL A 508 14.71 -3.73 -22.54
C VAL A 508 16.15 -3.51 -23.01
N ASP A 509 17.05 -4.42 -22.71
CA ASP A 509 18.43 -4.37 -23.24
C ASP A 509 18.52 -5.03 -24.63
N LEU A 510 19.66 -4.89 -25.30
CA LEU A 510 19.86 -5.47 -26.64
C LEU A 510 19.68 -7.00 -26.64
N SER A 511 20.11 -7.69 -25.59
CA SER A 511 19.98 -9.15 -25.47
C SER A 511 18.51 -9.60 -25.44
N THR A 512 17.65 -8.82 -24.78
CA THR A 512 16.20 -9.03 -24.75
C THR A 512 15.56 -8.76 -26.11
N VAL A 513 16.04 -7.75 -26.85
CA VAL A 513 15.57 -7.53 -28.23
C VAL A 513 15.95 -8.71 -29.13
N GLN A 514 17.18 -9.22 -29.01
CA GLN A 514 17.66 -10.39 -29.74
C GLN A 514 16.83 -11.64 -29.44
N TRP A 515 16.32 -11.80 -28.22
CA TRP A 515 15.46 -12.93 -27.87
C TRP A 515 14.15 -12.98 -28.67
N LEU A 516 13.60 -11.81 -29.02
CA LEU A 516 12.32 -11.72 -29.71
C LEU A 516 12.42 -12.04 -31.21
N LEU A 517 13.60 -11.86 -31.79
CA LEU A 517 13.81 -11.97 -33.23
C LEU A 517 14.69 -13.17 -33.54
N ASP A 518 14.38 -13.86 -34.64
CA ASP A 518 15.21 -14.96 -35.15
C ASP A 518 16.36 -14.42 -36.05
N ASP A 519 16.38 -13.11 -36.32
CA ASP A 519 17.31 -12.38 -37.17
C ASP A 519 17.97 -11.19 -36.42
N ASP A 520 19.02 -10.59 -37.02
CA ASP A 520 19.78 -9.50 -36.37
C ASP A 520 18.89 -8.27 -36.09
N PRO A 521 18.74 -7.86 -34.82
CA PRO A 521 17.89 -6.72 -34.45
C PRO A 521 18.55 -5.36 -34.65
N LEU A 522 19.85 -5.26 -34.91
CA LEU A 522 20.56 -3.97 -34.90
C LEU A 522 20.03 -3.00 -35.95
N ASP A 523 19.91 -3.44 -37.21
CA ASP A 523 19.37 -2.63 -38.30
C ASP A 523 17.94 -2.13 -38.01
N PRO A 524 16.95 -3.00 -37.70
CA PRO A 524 15.60 -2.54 -37.43
C PRO A 524 15.52 -1.68 -36.16
N LEU A 525 16.34 -1.93 -35.14
CA LEU A 525 16.37 -1.15 -33.90
C LEU A 525 16.96 0.24 -34.12
N SER A 526 18.03 0.38 -34.91
CA SER A 526 18.59 1.68 -35.28
C SER A 526 17.53 2.55 -35.96
N VAL A 527 16.77 1.99 -36.92
CA VAL A 527 15.67 2.70 -37.59
C VAL A 527 14.60 3.16 -36.61
N LEU A 528 14.26 2.36 -35.59
CA LEU A 528 13.28 2.75 -34.57
C LEU A 528 13.80 3.87 -33.66
N VAL A 529 15.09 3.85 -33.32
CA VAL A 529 15.74 4.89 -32.53
C VAL A 529 15.86 6.19 -33.32
N ASP A 530 16.31 6.14 -34.56
CA ASP A 530 16.44 7.30 -35.46
C ASP A 530 15.08 7.99 -35.67
N LYS A 531 14.01 7.19 -35.77
CA LYS A 531 12.63 7.71 -35.89
C LYS A 531 11.97 8.03 -34.54
N SER A 532 12.70 7.97 -33.43
CA SER A 532 12.19 8.23 -32.07
C SER A 532 10.97 7.38 -31.68
N MET A 533 10.77 6.23 -32.33
CA MET A 533 9.72 5.26 -32.00
C MET A 533 10.12 4.42 -30.77
N VAL A 534 11.42 4.30 -30.54
CA VAL A 534 12.06 3.70 -29.36
C VAL A 534 13.14 4.67 -28.90
N LEU A 535 13.26 4.88 -27.58
CA LEU A 535 14.29 5.71 -26.97
C LEU A 535 15.42 4.83 -26.47
N ALA A 536 16.65 5.13 -26.90
CA ALA A 536 17.86 4.49 -26.37
C ALA A 536 18.39 5.32 -25.19
N GLU A 537 18.50 4.68 -24.03
CA GLU A 537 18.99 5.27 -22.80
C GLU A 537 20.30 4.57 -22.40
N PRO A 538 21.41 5.31 -22.25
CA PRO A 538 22.68 4.72 -21.82
C PRO A 538 22.59 4.22 -20.38
N HIS A 539 23.15 3.04 -20.15
CA HIS A 539 23.28 2.39 -18.85
C HIS A 539 24.69 1.79 -18.66
N ALA A 540 25.04 1.38 -17.45
CA ALA A 540 26.38 0.91 -17.10
C ALA A 540 26.87 -0.31 -17.92
N SER A 541 25.95 -1.15 -18.40
CA SER A 541 26.22 -2.37 -19.17
C SER A 541 25.90 -2.27 -20.67
N GLY A 542 25.52 -1.08 -21.17
CA GLY A 542 25.11 -0.89 -22.56
C GLY A 542 23.95 0.09 -22.68
N SER A 543 23.14 -0.03 -23.74
CA SER A 543 21.95 0.79 -23.92
C SER A 543 20.68 -0.01 -23.60
N THR A 544 19.75 0.61 -22.89
CA THR A 544 18.38 0.12 -22.75
C THR A 544 17.45 0.86 -23.71
N TYR A 545 16.46 0.15 -24.22
CA TYR A 545 15.52 0.62 -25.24
C TYR A 545 14.13 0.66 -24.63
N ARG A 546 13.49 1.83 -24.60
CA ARG A 546 12.13 1.97 -24.10
C ARG A 546 11.19 2.56 -25.12
N MET A 547 9.93 2.14 -25.04
CA MET A 547 8.85 2.69 -25.83
C MET A 547 8.01 3.63 -24.96
N LEU A 548 7.63 4.78 -25.52
CA LEU A 548 6.66 5.67 -24.87
C LEU A 548 5.27 5.02 -24.88
N ASP A 549 4.51 5.15 -23.79
CA ASP A 549 3.21 4.49 -23.63
C ASP A 549 2.22 4.71 -24.79
N PRO A 550 2.12 5.91 -25.41
CA PRO A 550 1.25 6.10 -26.58
C PRO A 550 1.66 5.26 -27.79
N ILE A 551 2.98 5.11 -28.02
CA ILE A 551 3.54 4.29 -29.10
C ILE A 551 3.34 2.81 -28.77
N ARG A 552 3.53 2.42 -27.50
CA ARG A 552 3.30 1.04 -27.02
C ARG A 552 1.86 0.60 -27.21
N ALA A 553 0.90 1.44 -26.83
CA ALA A 553 -0.52 1.16 -27.02
C ALA A 553 -0.89 1.04 -28.51
N TYR A 554 -0.29 1.88 -29.38
CA TYR A 554 -0.48 1.78 -30.82
C TYR A 554 0.13 0.48 -31.39
N ALA A 555 1.37 0.17 -31.03
CA ALA A 555 2.08 -1.02 -31.47
C ALA A 555 1.40 -2.32 -31.01
N ALA A 556 0.84 -2.34 -29.78
CA ALA A 556 0.06 -3.47 -29.26
C ALA A 556 -1.22 -3.72 -30.07
N ARG A 557 -1.95 -2.67 -30.48
CA ARG A 557 -3.10 -2.84 -31.39
C ARG A 557 -2.68 -3.38 -32.74
N ARG A 558 -1.60 -2.86 -33.32
CA ARG A 558 -1.05 -3.36 -34.59
C ARG A 558 -0.54 -4.79 -34.49
N LEU A 559 -0.06 -5.22 -33.33
CA LEU A 559 0.33 -6.62 -33.06
C LEU A 559 -0.87 -7.57 -33.19
N ILE A 560 -2.02 -7.18 -32.64
CA ILE A 560 -3.28 -7.92 -32.73
C ILE A 560 -3.79 -7.93 -34.19
N GLU A 561 -3.84 -6.76 -34.83
CA GLU A 561 -4.30 -6.64 -36.23
C GLU A 561 -3.42 -7.43 -37.21
N ALA A 562 -2.12 -7.57 -36.93
CA ALA A 562 -1.20 -8.38 -37.72
C ALA A 562 -1.34 -9.89 -37.46
N GLY A 563 -2.16 -10.32 -36.49
CA GLY A 563 -2.31 -11.72 -36.08
C GLY A 563 -1.07 -12.30 -35.39
N GLU A 564 -0.18 -11.45 -34.86
CA GLU A 564 1.12 -11.84 -34.30
C GLU A 564 1.12 -11.92 -32.76
N GLU A 565 0.02 -11.56 -32.10
CA GLU A 565 -0.05 -11.41 -30.63
C GLU A 565 0.34 -12.68 -29.89
N GLN A 566 -0.23 -13.83 -30.26
CA GLN A 566 0.03 -15.11 -29.61
C GLN A 566 1.53 -15.44 -29.60
N HIS A 567 2.16 -15.36 -30.77
CA HIS A 567 3.57 -15.72 -30.94
C HIS A 567 4.51 -14.77 -30.21
N ALA A 568 4.24 -13.46 -30.29
CA ALA A 568 5.06 -12.46 -29.61
C ALA A 568 4.96 -12.58 -28.07
N ARG A 569 3.75 -12.79 -27.54
CA ARG A 569 3.54 -12.94 -26.09
C ARG A 569 4.03 -14.29 -25.56
N ASP A 570 3.93 -15.37 -26.33
CA ASP A 570 4.49 -16.67 -25.92
C ASP A 570 6.03 -16.62 -25.89
N ARG A 571 6.67 -15.89 -26.82
CA ARG A 571 8.10 -15.60 -26.73
C ARG A 571 8.47 -14.73 -25.52
N HIS A 572 7.64 -13.75 -25.16
CA HIS A 572 7.82 -12.96 -23.94
C HIS A 572 7.68 -13.79 -22.65
N VAL A 573 6.73 -14.73 -22.60
CA VAL A 573 6.63 -15.69 -21.50
C VAL A 573 7.87 -16.58 -21.43
N ALA A 574 8.37 -17.06 -22.57
CA ALA A 574 9.59 -17.85 -22.62
C ALA A 574 10.83 -17.04 -22.15
N TRP A 575 10.93 -15.78 -22.57
CA TRP A 575 11.95 -14.85 -22.08
C TRP A 575 11.84 -14.64 -20.58
N SER A 576 10.63 -14.40 -20.08
CA SER A 576 10.35 -14.14 -18.66
C SER A 576 10.78 -15.32 -17.79
N ARG A 577 10.53 -16.54 -18.26
CA ARG A 577 11.01 -17.76 -17.61
C ARG A 577 12.53 -17.85 -17.65
N HIS A 578 13.14 -17.58 -18.79
CA HIS A 578 14.60 -17.57 -18.92
C HIS A 578 15.26 -16.54 -17.99
N ALA A 579 14.73 -15.32 -17.90
CA ALA A 579 15.21 -14.27 -17.02
C ALA A 579 15.11 -14.69 -15.54
N LEU A 580 14.01 -15.35 -15.16
CA LEU A 580 13.81 -15.88 -13.82
C LEU A 580 14.79 -17.02 -13.51
N ASP A 581 15.01 -17.95 -14.44
CA ASP A 581 15.98 -19.04 -14.29
C ASP A 581 17.41 -18.50 -14.19
N ARG A 582 17.76 -17.49 -15.00
CA ARG A 582 19.07 -16.80 -14.97
C ARG A 582 19.34 -16.12 -13.63
N ALA A 583 18.32 -15.62 -12.93
CA ALA A 583 18.48 -15.02 -11.60
C ALA A 583 18.97 -16.04 -10.55
N HIS A 584 18.85 -17.34 -10.82
CA HIS A 584 19.34 -18.42 -9.95
C HIS A 584 20.77 -18.87 -10.30
N LEU A 585 21.40 -18.30 -11.33
CA LEU A 585 22.71 -18.72 -11.83
C LEU A 585 23.75 -17.59 -11.72
N GLY A 586 24.96 -17.95 -11.33
CA GLY A 586 26.11 -17.05 -11.33
C GLY A 586 26.63 -16.76 -12.76
N PRO A 587 27.64 -15.87 -12.88
CA PRO A 587 28.32 -15.61 -14.16
C PRO A 587 28.96 -16.87 -14.77
N ASP A 588 29.36 -17.83 -13.93
CA ASP A 588 29.93 -19.12 -14.32
C ASP A 588 28.88 -20.20 -14.64
N GLY A 589 27.58 -19.83 -14.61
CA GLY A 589 26.47 -20.74 -14.86
C GLY A 589 26.16 -21.69 -13.71
N ARG A 590 26.82 -21.55 -12.55
CA ARG A 590 26.55 -22.41 -11.39
C ARG A 590 25.38 -21.87 -10.55
N PRO A 591 24.61 -22.74 -9.87
CA PRO A 591 23.55 -22.31 -8.97
C PRO A 591 24.07 -21.40 -7.86
N VAL A 592 23.48 -20.21 -7.74
CA VAL A 592 23.76 -19.24 -6.68
C VAL A 592 22.53 -19.01 -5.81
N THR A 593 22.73 -18.42 -4.65
CA THR A 593 21.62 -17.95 -3.82
C THR A 593 20.87 -16.85 -4.58
N LEU A 594 19.58 -17.06 -4.84
CA LEU A 594 18.74 -16.04 -5.45
C LEU A 594 18.70 -14.79 -4.57
N SER A 595 19.07 -13.65 -5.14
CA SER A 595 18.81 -12.34 -4.55
C SER A 595 17.45 -11.84 -5.01
N LEU A 596 16.53 -11.60 -4.08
CA LEU A 596 15.20 -11.10 -4.38
C LEU A 596 15.23 -9.66 -4.93
N TYR A 597 16.30 -8.90 -4.67
CA TYR A 597 16.51 -7.59 -5.32
C TYR A 597 16.69 -7.71 -6.83
N ALA A 598 17.22 -8.84 -7.33
CA ALA A 598 17.33 -9.07 -8.77
C ALA A 598 15.96 -9.26 -9.43
N LEU A 599 14.92 -9.60 -8.65
CA LEU A 599 13.55 -9.76 -9.13
C LEU A 599 12.75 -8.45 -9.08
N ASP A 600 13.10 -7.51 -8.20
CA ASP A 600 12.41 -6.21 -8.10
C ASP A 600 12.28 -5.48 -9.46
N PRO A 601 13.33 -5.34 -10.30
CA PRO A 601 13.19 -4.71 -11.62
C PRO A 601 12.42 -5.58 -12.63
N LEU A 602 12.35 -6.91 -12.43
CA LEU A 602 11.62 -7.83 -13.31
C LEU A 602 10.14 -7.95 -12.95
N ALA A 603 9.72 -7.52 -11.76
CA ALA A 603 8.37 -7.75 -11.26
C ALA A 603 7.27 -7.23 -12.21
N GLY A 604 7.47 -6.06 -12.81
CA GLY A 604 6.53 -5.49 -13.80
C GLY A 604 6.37 -6.38 -15.04
N GLU A 605 7.48 -6.93 -15.54
CA GLU A 605 7.50 -7.84 -16.70
C GLU A 605 6.88 -9.19 -16.38
N LEU A 606 7.25 -9.77 -15.24
CA LEU A 606 6.72 -11.08 -14.83
C LEU A 606 5.21 -11.01 -14.59
N ARG A 607 4.69 -9.89 -14.07
CA ARG A 607 3.24 -9.62 -14.01
C ARG A 607 2.60 -9.51 -15.39
N ALA A 608 3.28 -8.90 -16.36
CA ALA A 608 2.79 -8.81 -17.74
C ALA A 608 2.70 -10.19 -18.40
N ALA A 609 3.70 -11.05 -18.17
CA ALA A 609 3.69 -12.43 -18.64
C ALA A 609 2.59 -13.26 -17.95
N LEU A 610 2.40 -13.11 -16.63
CA LEU A 610 1.32 -13.76 -15.88
C LEU A 610 -0.07 -13.33 -16.38
N ARG A 611 -0.26 -12.05 -16.71
CA ARG A 611 -1.51 -11.58 -17.35
C ARG A 611 -1.82 -12.35 -18.61
N TRP A 612 -0.83 -12.49 -19.48
CA TRP A 612 -1.00 -13.25 -20.71
C TRP A 612 -1.35 -14.71 -20.42
N CYS A 613 -0.59 -15.38 -19.53
CA CYS A 613 -0.87 -16.78 -19.15
C CYS A 613 -2.27 -16.99 -18.53
N ALA A 614 -2.81 -15.97 -17.86
CA ALA A 614 -4.14 -16.05 -17.25
C ALA A 614 -5.30 -15.83 -18.25
N THR A 615 -5.05 -15.22 -19.42
CA THR A 615 -6.12 -14.85 -20.37
C THR A 615 -6.00 -15.53 -21.72
N GLY A 616 -4.81 -15.56 -22.33
CA GLY A 616 -4.59 -16.05 -23.70
C GLY A 616 -3.56 -17.17 -23.80
N GLY A 617 -2.51 -17.13 -22.98
CA GLY A 617 -1.40 -18.07 -22.98
C GLY A 617 -1.64 -19.37 -22.20
N SER A 618 -0.57 -20.16 -22.07
CA SER A 618 -0.53 -21.41 -21.28
C SER A 618 -0.58 -21.11 -19.78
N ALA A 619 -1.58 -21.69 -19.10
CA ALA A 619 -1.70 -21.62 -17.65
C ALA A 619 -0.56 -22.39 -16.97
N ARG A 620 -0.09 -23.49 -17.57
CA ARG A 620 1.09 -24.22 -17.08
C ARG A 620 2.33 -23.33 -17.01
N SER A 621 2.58 -22.53 -18.04
CA SER A 621 3.69 -21.56 -18.03
C SER A 621 3.49 -20.48 -16.96
N GLY A 622 2.25 -20.05 -16.76
CA GLY A 622 1.88 -19.13 -15.68
C GLY A 622 2.15 -19.69 -14.29
N LEU A 623 1.82 -20.96 -14.03
CA LEU A 623 2.10 -21.61 -12.75
C LEU A 623 3.61 -21.66 -12.45
N ARG A 624 4.44 -21.90 -13.48
CA ARG A 624 5.90 -21.89 -13.34
C ARG A 624 6.47 -20.50 -13.04
N LEU A 625 5.97 -19.47 -13.71
CA LEU A 625 6.32 -18.08 -13.41
C LEU A 625 5.92 -17.69 -11.98
N ALA A 626 4.70 -18.06 -11.56
CA ALA A 626 4.22 -17.82 -10.21
C ALA A 626 5.09 -18.54 -9.17
N GLY A 627 5.50 -19.79 -9.43
CA GLY A 627 6.39 -20.54 -8.55
C GLY A 627 7.75 -19.87 -8.30
N GLY A 628 8.32 -19.20 -9.31
CA GLY A 628 9.58 -18.45 -9.10
C GLY A 628 9.40 -17.08 -8.44
N LEU A 629 8.17 -16.53 -8.41
CA LEU A 629 7.82 -15.32 -7.67
C LEU A 629 7.34 -15.59 -6.24
N ASP A 630 7.09 -16.84 -5.89
CA ASP A 630 6.54 -17.28 -4.61
C ASP A 630 7.23 -16.61 -3.40
N GLN A 631 8.54 -16.76 -3.32
CA GLN A 631 9.34 -16.20 -2.23
C GLN A 631 9.37 -14.67 -2.26
N TRP A 632 9.42 -14.07 -3.45
CA TRP A 632 9.42 -12.63 -3.62
C TRP A 632 8.11 -12.01 -3.11
N TRP A 633 6.95 -12.59 -3.46
CA TRP A 633 5.66 -12.11 -2.97
C TRP A 633 5.58 -12.15 -1.45
N ARG A 634 6.01 -13.23 -0.80
CA ARG A 634 6.00 -13.32 0.68
C ARG A 634 6.91 -12.29 1.34
N GLU A 635 8.14 -12.12 0.85
CA GLU A 635 9.11 -11.20 1.45
C GLU A 635 8.82 -9.72 1.15
N ARG A 636 7.94 -9.43 0.19
CA ARG A 636 7.42 -8.09 -0.12
C ARG A 636 6.02 -7.82 0.45
N GLY A 637 5.42 -8.80 1.15
CA GLY A 637 4.08 -8.68 1.71
C GLY A 637 2.96 -8.60 0.67
N LEU A 638 3.19 -9.27 -0.46
CA LEU A 638 2.30 -9.36 -1.62
C LEU A 638 1.71 -10.78 -1.78
N ALA A 639 1.63 -11.55 -0.68
CA ALA A 639 1.06 -12.91 -0.68
C ALA A 639 -0.34 -12.95 -1.30
N ARG A 640 -1.17 -11.95 -0.98
CA ARG A 640 -2.48 -11.75 -1.61
C ARG A 640 -2.44 -11.69 -3.13
N GLU A 641 -1.47 -10.97 -3.69
CA GLU A 641 -1.29 -10.86 -5.14
C GLU A 641 -0.99 -12.23 -5.76
N GLY A 642 -0.11 -13.00 -5.12
CA GLY A 642 0.21 -14.37 -5.54
C GLY A 642 -1.03 -15.28 -5.58
N ARG A 643 -1.88 -15.22 -4.55
CA ARG A 643 -3.16 -15.99 -4.54
C ARG A 643 -4.10 -15.60 -5.68
N LEU A 644 -4.19 -14.32 -5.99
CA LEU A 644 -5.05 -13.84 -7.08
C LEU A 644 -4.58 -14.36 -8.43
N TRP A 645 -3.26 -14.37 -8.68
CA TRP A 645 -2.70 -14.99 -9.88
C TRP A 645 -2.98 -16.48 -9.96
N LEU A 646 -2.79 -17.21 -8.85
CA LEU A 646 -3.11 -18.64 -8.79
C LEU A 646 -4.58 -18.91 -9.11
N PHE A 647 -5.49 -18.14 -8.51
CA PHE A 647 -6.93 -18.28 -8.76
C PHE A 647 -7.27 -18.13 -10.25
N ARG A 648 -6.70 -17.13 -10.93
CA ARG A 648 -6.92 -16.95 -12.38
C ARG A 648 -6.32 -18.07 -13.21
N LEU A 649 -5.13 -18.55 -12.84
CA LEU A 649 -4.51 -19.68 -13.53
C LEU A 649 -5.33 -20.96 -13.36
N TYR A 650 -5.93 -21.20 -12.19
CA TYR A 650 -6.89 -22.30 -11.99
C TYR A 650 -8.16 -22.11 -12.84
N GLY A 651 -8.67 -20.88 -12.93
CA GLY A 651 -9.77 -20.54 -13.84
C GLY A 651 -9.43 -20.87 -15.30
N ARG A 652 -8.24 -20.45 -15.75
CA ARG A 652 -7.74 -20.72 -17.09
C ARG A 652 -7.56 -22.21 -17.38
N ILE A 653 -7.10 -22.98 -16.40
CA ILE A 653 -7.01 -24.46 -16.51
C ILE A 653 -8.41 -25.05 -16.69
N ALA A 654 -9.40 -24.59 -15.91
CA ALA A 654 -10.78 -25.06 -16.02
C ALA A 654 -11.42 -24.67 -17.36
N GLU A 655 -11.15 -23.46 -17.87
CA GLU A 655 -11.66 -22.97 -19.16
C GLU A 655 -11.08 -23.72 -20.36
N THR A 656 -9.77 -23.95 -20.36
CA THR A 656 -9.05 -24.53 -21.51
C THR A 656 -8.94 -26.05 -21.47
N GLY A 657 -9.08 -26.66 -20.29
CA GLY A 657 -8.79 -28.07 -20.07
C GLY A 657 -7.32 -28.43 -20.27
N GLU A 658 -6.40 -27.44 -20.20
CA GLU A 658 -4.95 -27.67 -20.36
C GLU A 658 -4.48 -28.73 -19.34
N PRO A 659 -3.86 -29.83 -19.78
CA PRO A 659 -3.38 -30.86 -18.87
C PRO A 659 -2.17 -30.37 -18.09
N ILE A 660 -2.31 -30.25 -16.78
CA ILE A 660 -1.24 -29.87 -15.86
C ILE A 660 -0.74 -31.10 -15.12
N PRO A 661 0.58 -31.38 -15.07
CA PRO A 661 1.10 -32.47 -14.27
C PRO A 661 0.77 -32.28 -12.78
N GLU A 662 0.45 -33.37 -12.09
CA GLU A 662 0.12 -33.36 -10.66
C GLU A 662 1.22 -32.72 -9.80
N ALA A 663 2.49 -32.88 -10.16
CA ALA A 663 3.60 -32.23 -9.47
C ALA A 663 3.53 -30.69 -9.53
N GLU A 664 3.13 -30.12 -10.68
CA GLU A 664 3.01 -28.67 -10.85
C GLU A 664 1.76 -28.13 -10.14
N LEU A 665 0.66 -28.90 -10.14
CA LEU A 665 -0.54 -28.58 -9.35
C LEU A 665 -0.27 -28.63 -7.85
N ALA A 666 0.42 -29.66 -7.37
CA ALA A 666 0.80 -29.81 -5.98
C ALA A 666 1.66 -28.63 -5.50
N ALA A 667 2.67 -28.23 -6.28
CA ALA A 667 3.49 -27.06 -5.98
C ALA A 667 2.66 -25.77 -5.94
N ALA A 668 1.75 -25.58 -6.90
CA ALA A 668 0.87 -24.43 -6.94
C ALA A 668 -0.09 -24.37 -5.73
N TYR A 669 -0.72 -25.49 -5.37
CA TYR A 669 -1.60 -25.57 -4.20
C TYR A 669 -0.83 -25.36 -2.89
N HIS A 670 0.41 -25.86 -2.81
CA HIS A 670 1.27 -25.62 -1.65
C HIS A 670 1.61 -24.13 -1.51
N MET A 671 1.98 -23.47 -2.61
CA MET A 671 2.16 -22.01 -2.63
C MET A 671 0.89 -21.27 -2.20
N HIS A 672 -0.27 -21.66 -2.74
CA HIS A 672 -1.56 -21.06 -2.37
C HIS A 672 -1.81 -21.15 -0.87
N SER A 673 -1.58 -22.34 -0.29
CA SER A 673 -1.69 -22.58 1.15
C SER A 673 -0.80 -21.62 1.93
N LEU A 674 0.49 -21.55 1.61
CA LEU A 674 1.43 -20.67 2.32
C LEU A 674 1.04 -19.19 2.23
N HIS A 675 0.50 -18.75 1.09
CA HIS A 675 0.01 -17.38 0.93
C HIS A 675 -1.32 -17.15 1.66
N ALA A 676 -2.16 -18.18 1.80
CA ALA A 676 -3.40 -18.13 2.57
C ALA A 676 -3.13 -17.88 4.05
N GLY A 677 -2.23 -18.66 4.65
CA GLY A 677 -1.79 -18.48 6.05
C GLY A 677 -1.15 -17.11 6.29
N ALA A 678 -0.33 -16.62 5.35
CA ALA A 678 0.32 -15.31 5.48
C ALA A 678 -0.66 -14.11 5.57
N ASP A 679 -1.86 -14.20 5.00
CA ASP A 679 -2.89 -13.16 5.18
C ASP A 679 -3.96 -13.53 6.23
N GLY A 680 -3.80 -14.65 6.96
CA GLY A 680 -4.72 -15.11 8.00
C GLY A 680 -5.99 -15.82 7.50
N GLU A 681 -6.00 -16.31 6.26
CA GLU A 681 -7.13 -17.04 5.67
C GLU A 681 -7.05 -18.55 5.97
N PHE A 682 -7.17 -18.92 7.24
CA PHE A 682 -6.88 -20.28 7.74
C PHE A 682 -7.74 -21.39 7.11
N ALA A 683 -9.01 -21.09 6.77
CA ALA A 683 -9.90 -22.06 6.13
C ALA A 683 -9.47 -22.36 4.69
N GLU A 684 -8.97 -21.35 3.97
CA GLU A 684 -8.44 -21.50 2.63
C GLU A 684 -7.08 -22.19 2.64
N GLU A 685 -6.23 -21.82 3.60
CA GLU A 685 -4.94 -22.47 3.84
C GLU A 685 -5.10 -23.98 4.03
N LEU A 686 -5.95 -24.41 4.97
CA LEU A 686 -6.18 -25.83 5.23
C LEU A 686 -6.66 -26.57 3.97
N ARG A 687 -7.60 -25.98 3.23
CA ARG A 687 -8.17 -26.56 2.00
C ARG A 687 -7.09 -26.78 0.94
N TYR A 688 -6.26 -25.79 0.69
CA TYR A 688 -5.21 -25.88 -0.32
C TYR A 688 -4.02 -26.73 0.13
N SER A 689 -3.71 -26.78 1.43
CA SER A 689 -2.75 -27.75 1.98
C SER A 689 -3.20 -29.20 1.71
N GLN A 690 -4.48 -29.51 1.89
CA GLN A 690 -5.01 -30.85 1.62
C GLN A 690 -4.98 -31.20 0.13
N ARG A 691 -5.31 -30.24 -0.75
CA ARG A 691 -5.21 -30.42 -2.21
C ARG A 691 -3.76 -30.63 -2.66
N ALA A 692 -2.82 -29.88 -2.09
CA ALA A 692 -1.40 -30.04 -2.36
C ALA A 692 -0.93 -31.45 -1.99
N GLU A 693 -1.34 -31.98 -0.83
CA GLU A 693 -0.97 -33.32 -0.39
C GLU A 693 -1.52 -34.39 -1.33
N ALA A 694 -2.81 -34.30 -1.68
CA ALA A 694 -3.44 -35.25 -2.58
C ALA A 694 -2.73 -35.29 -3.95
N ALA A 695 -2.45 -34.12 -4.54
CA ALA A 695 -1.74 -34.01 -5.81
C ALA A 695 -0.27 -34.50 -5.70
N ALA A 696 0.43 -34.17 -4.62
CA ALA A 696 1.82 -34.61 -4.42
C ALA A 696 1.93 -36.15 -4.31
N ARG A 697 0.97 -36.79 -3.63
CA ARG A 697 0.91 -38.26 -3.54
C ARG A 697 0.67 -38.90 -4.90
N GLN A 698 -0.17 -38.30 -5.74
CA GLN A 698 -0.41 -38.78 -7.11
C GLN A 698 0.80 -38.56 -8.03
N ALA A 699 1.54 -37.48 -7.82
CA ALA A 699 2.74 -37.17 -8.60
C ALA A 699 3.89 -38.17 -8.37
N GLY A 700 3.96 -38.81 -7.19
CA GLY A 700 5.01 -39.76 -6.84
C GLY A 700 6.40 -39.16 -6.58
N ASP A 701 6.51 -37.82 -6.52
CA ASP A 701 7.74 -37.11 -6.15
C ASP A 701 7.86 -37.04 -4.62
N LEU A 702 8.77 -37.84 -4.06
CA LEU A 702 8.99 -37.93 -2.61
C LEU A 702 9.49 -36.62 -2.00
N GLY A 703 10.33 -35.85 -2.71
CA GLY A 703 10.84 -34.58 -2.23
C GLY A 703 9.76 -33.50 -2.21
N LEU A 704 8.91 -33.45 -3.25
CA LEU A 704 7.73 -32.58 -3.25
C LEU A 704 6.76 -32.96 -2.15
N LEU A 705 6.50 -34.26 -1.95
CA LEU A 705 5.64 -34.73 -0.87
C LEU A 705 6.21 -34.33 0.50
N ALA A 706 7.53 -34.43 0.73
CA ALA A 706 8.17 -33.95 1.95
C ALA A 706 7.90 -32.46 2.20
N ARG A 707 8.10 -31.60 1.20
CA ARG A 707 7.84 -30.14 1.31
C ARG A 707 6.38 -29.83 1.61
N VAL A 708 5.46 -30.53 0.94
CA VAL A 708 4.02 -30.35 1.15
C VAL A 708 3.59 -30.78 2.55
N LEU A 709 4.05 -31.96 3.00
CA LEU A 709 3.74 -32.46 4.33
C LEU A 709 4.33 -31.56 5.43
N ALA A 710 5.53 -31.02 5.22
CA ALA A 710 6.13 -30.05 6.13
C ALA A 710 5.28 -28.78 6.31
N GLY A 711 4.55 -28.37 5.27
CA GLY A 711 3.62 -27.24 5.31
C GLY A 711 2.39 -27.44 6.19
N ARG A 712 2.04 -28.70 6.56
CA ARG A 712 0.86 -29.00 7.37
C ARG A 712 0.90 -28.44 8.79
N ALA A 713 2.10 -28.13 9.30
CA ALA A 713 2.26 -27.61 10.64
C ALA A 713 1.75 -26.16 10.76
N ALA A 714 1.85 -25.34 9.71
CA ALA A 714 1.47 -23.93 9.77
C ALA A 714 -0.02 -23.71 10.13
N PRO A 715 -1.00 -24.36 9.45
CA PRO A 715 -2.41 -24.24 9.84
C PRO A 715 -2.69 -24.67 11.28
N LEU A 716 -1.99 -25.71 11.76
CA LEU A 716 -2.15 -26.23 13.12
C LEU A 716 -1.63 -25.23 14.16
N VAL A 717 -0.49 -24.59 13.88
CA VAL A 717 0.07 -23.52 14.71
C VAL A 717 -0.89 -22.35 14.79
N ASP A 718 -1.46 -21.94 13.67
CA ASP A 718 -2.39 -20.80 13.60
C ASP A 718 -3.71 -21.08 14.32
N MET A 719 -4.17 -22.33 14.34
CA MET A 719 -5.30 -22.79 15.16
C MET A 719 -4.94 -23.05 16.63
N GLY A 720 -3.68 -22.84 17.04
CA GLY A 720 -3.20 -23.07 18.41
C GLY A 720 -3.00 -24.54 18.79
N GLN A 721 -3.03 -25.45 17.83
CA GLN A 721 -2.86 -26.90 18.00
C GLN A 721 -1.37 -27.31 18.01
N PHE A 722 -0.60 -26.73 18.94
CA PHE A 722 0.87 -26.87 18.97
C PHE A 722 1.38 -28.31 19.15
N VAL A 723 0.70 -29.12 19.97
CA VAL A 723 1.09 -30.52 20.22
C VAL A 723 0.96 -31.35 18.95
N GLU A 724 -0.13 -31.13 18.21
CA GLU A 724 -0.38 -31.83 16.95
C GLU A 724 0.57 -31.35 15.86
N ALA A 725 0.88 -30.04 15.81
CA ALA A 725 1.90 -29.51 14.92
C ALA A 725 3.28 -30.14 15.20
N GLU A 726 3.68 -30.27 16.47
CA GLU A 726 4.95 -30.90 16.87
C GLU A 726 5.00 -32.36 16.42
N ARG A 727 3.91 -33.12 16.65
CA ARG A 727 3.78 -34.52 16.20
C ARG A 727 3.94 -34.63 14.68
N VAL A 728 3.22 -33.80 13.92
CA VAL A 728 3.28 -33.79 12.46
C VAL A 728 4.69 -33.47 11.97
N CYS A 729 5.38 -32.48 12.55
CA CYS A 729 6.75 -32.17 12.15
C CYS A 729 7.68 -33.37 12.35
N ARG A 730 7.60 -34.06 13.49
CA ARG A 730 8.42 -35.25 13.78
C ARG A 730 8.15 -36.37 12.78
N GLU A 731 6.88 -36.68 12.53
CA GLU A 731 6.50 -37.72 11.56
C GLU A 731 7.02 -37.42 10.15
N VAL A 732 6.98 -36.17 9.72
CA VAL A 732 7.51 -35.76 8.41
C VAL A 732 9.03 -35.89 8.37
N ILE A 733 9.73 -35.50 9.43
CA ILE A 733 11.19 -35.62 9.52
C ILE A 733 11.60 -37.10 9.48
N ASP A 734 11.00 -37.95 10.33
CA ASP A 734 11.29 -39.39 10.39
C ASP A 734 10.99 -40.07 9.05
N TRP A 735 9.86 -39.74 8.44
CA TRP A 735 9.51 -40.23 7.11
C TRP A 735 10.51 -39.78 6.06
N ALA A 736 10.94 -38.50 6.06
CA ALA A 736 11.92 -37.99 5.11
C ALA A 736 13.30 -38.64 5.26
N TYR A 737 13.70 -39.00 6.48
CA TYR A 737 14.88 -39.83 6.74
C TYR A 737 14.75 -41.22 6.13
N ALA A 738 13.61 -41.89 6.36
CA ALA A 738 13.36 -43.21 5.81
C ALA A 738 13.32 -43.24 4.28
N GLN A 739 13.00 -42.11 3.64
CA GLN A 739 12.90 -41.96 2.18
C GLN A 739 14.12 -41.28 1.53
N ASP A 740 15.17 -40.94 2.30
CA ASP A 740 16.38 -40.24 1.83
C ASP A 740 16.10 -38.87 1.16
N VAL A 741 15.08 -38.16 1.64
CA VAL A 741 14.68 -36.81 1.16
C VAL A 741 14.72 -35.76 2.28
N VAL A 742 15.59 -35.95 3.27
CA VAL A 742 15.73 -35.09 4.46
C VAL A 742 15.94 -33.62 4.09
N SER A 743 16.66 -33.35 3.00
CA SER A 743 16.89 -31.98 2.55
C SER A 743 15.59 -31.24 2.24
N ASP A 744 14.57 -31.94 1.72
CA ASP A 744 13.27 -31.35 1.39
C ASP A 744 12.36 -31.14 2.60
N ALA A 745 12.67 -31.76 3.74
CA ALA A 745 11.93 -31.61 4.98
C ALA A 745 12.44 -30.46 5.88
N LEU A 746 13.37 -29.61 5.41
CA LEU A 746 13.93 -28.50 6.21
C LEU A 746 12.86 -27.58 6.83
N LEU A 747 11.73 -27.35 6.13
CA LEU A 747 10.63 -26.56 6.70
C LEU A 747 10.03 -27.22 7.95
N ALA A 748 9.89 -28.55 7.98
CA ALA A 748 9.39 -29.28 9.15
C ALA A 748 10.38 -29.18 10.32
N VAL A 749 11.68 -29.20 10.03
CA VAL A 749 12.75 -28.99 11.02
C VAL A 749 12.66 -27.59 11.62
N TYR A 750 12.49 -26.55 10.80
CA TYR A 750 12.35 -25.17 11.27
C TYR A 750 11.12 -25.02 12.18
N ASN A 751 9.96 -25.54 11.73
CA ASN A 751 8.72 -25.49 12.50
C ASN A 751 8.85 -26.27 13.82
N LEU A 752 9.50 -27.45 13.82
CA LEU A 752 9.77 -28.21 15.04
C LEU A 752 10.65 -27.41 16.01
N ALA A 753 11.75 -26.82 15.52
CA ALA A 753 12.65 -26.02 16.35
C ALA A 753 11.95 -24.79 16.95
N GLU A 754 11.07 -24.13 16.19
CA GLU A 754 10.22 -23.03 16.70
C GLU A 754 9.28 -23.49 17.82
N LEU A 755 8.63 -24.64 17.65
CA LEU A 755 7.75 -25.25 18.65
C LEU A 755 8.50 -25.65 19.92
N LEU A 756 9.67 -26.28 19.78
CA LEU A 756 10.55 -26.67 20.89
C LEU A 756 11.05 -25.45 21.65
N TRP A 757 11.51 -24.41 20.94
CA TRP A 757 11.91 -23.14 21.53
C TRP A 757 10.76 -22.51 22.33
N ARG A 758 9.55 -22.45 21.76
CA ARG A 758 8.36 -21.91 22.43
C ARG A 758 7.98 -22.68 23.69
N ARG A 759 8.17 -24.00 23.69
CA ARG A 759 7.93 -24.89 24.86
C ARG A 759 9.07 -24.84 25.89
N GLY A 760 10.22 -24.27 25.55
CA GLY A 760 11.41 -24.21 26.40
C GLY A 760 12.31 -25.45 26.33
N ALA A 761 12.10 -26.35 25.37
CA ALA A 761 12.95 -27.52 25.11
C ALA A 761 14.21 -27.12 24.31
N LEU A 762 15.05 -26.27 24.90
CA LEU A 762 16.13 -25.55 24.21
C LEU A 762 17.27 -26.46 23.74
N ASP A 763 17.60 -27.51 24.51
CA ASP A 763 18.65 -28.47 24.15
C ASP A 763 18.27 -29.29 22.93
N GLU A 764 17.06 -29.84 22.93
CA GLU A 764 16.52 -30.57 21.79
C GLU A 764 16.41 -29.66 20.55
N ALA A 765 15.96 -28.41 20.71
CA ALA A 765 15.92 -27.44 19.61
C ALA A 765 17.32 -27.20 19.02
N ALA A 766 18.35 -27.02 19.86
CA ALA A 766 19.72 -26.82 19.42
C ALA A 766 20.30 -28.05 18.69
N GLU A 767 20.01 -29.27 19.15
CA GLU A 767 20.44 -30.51 18.51
C GLU A 767 19.84 -30.66 17.11
N VAL A 768 18.51 -30.48 16.99
CA VAL A 768 17.78 -30.54 15.71
C VAL A 768 18.34 -29.50 14.72
N LEU A 769 18.59 -28.27 15.18
CA LEU A 769 19.16 -27.20 14.36
C LEU A 769 20.63 -27.47 13.97
N GLY A 770 21.42 -28.04 14.88
CA GLY A 770 22.80 -28.43 14.63
C GLY A 770 22.92 -29.47 13.51
N ALA A 771 22.05 -30.48 13.53
CA ALA A 771 21.97 -31.50 12.48
C ALA A 771 21.52 -30.91 11.12
N ALA A 772 20.65 -29.91 11.14
CA ALA A 772 20.12 -29.28 9.92
C ALA A 772 21.06 -28.26 9.28
N ARG A 773 22.00 -27.68 10.03
CA ARG A 773 22.93 -26.65 9.55
C ARG A 773 23.72 -27.04 8.28
N PRO A 774 24.38 -28.22 8.20
CA PRO A 774 25.06 -28.63 6.97
C PRO A 774 24.10 -28.84 5.80
N VAL A 775 22.88 -29.32 6.06
CA VAL A 775 21.84 -29.53 5.05
C VAL A 775 21.36 -28.20 4.48
N GLU A 776 21.10 -27.20 5.34
CA GLU A 776 20.75 -25.83 4.91
C GLU A 776 21.89 -25.20 4.08
N ALA A 777 23.14 -25.32 4.55
CA ALA A 777 24.30 -24.73 3.89
C ALA A 777 24.54 -25.28 2.48
N ALA A 778 24.19 -26.55 2.23
CA ALA A 778 24.32 -27.19 0.93
C ALA A 778 23.29 -26.68 -0.10
N ARG A 779 22.23 -25.97 0.31
CA ARG A 779 21.13 -25.54 -0.59
C ARG A 779 21.22 -24.05 -0.92
N PRO A 780 21.51 -23.66 -2.19
CA PRO A 780 21.52 -22.26 -2.61
C PRO A 780 20.28 -21.45 -2.24
N VAL A 781 19.09 -22.03 -2.40
CA VAL A 781 17.82 -21.36 -2.10
C VAL A 781 17.64 -21.03 -0.61
N GLU A 782 18.23 -21.80 0.30
CA GLU A 782 18.10 -21.60 1.75
C GLU A 782 19.19 -20.67 2.31
N ARG A 783 20.35 -20.58 1.64
CA ARG A 783 21.49 -19.75 2.08
C ARG A 783 21.13 -18.28 2.28
N GLY A 784 20.14 -17.75 1.55
CA GLY A 784 19.65 -16.38 1.72
C GLY A 784 18.77 -16.20 2.96
N ARG A 785 17.99 -17.22 3.33
CA ARG A 785 17.07 -17.20 4.48
C ARG A 785 17.80 -17.34 5.81
N ARG A 786 18.85 -18.17 5.88
CA ARG A 786 19.60 -18.47 7.13
C ARG A 786 18.67 -18.71 8.32
N SER A 787 17.74 -19.65 8.16
CA SER A 787 16.74 -19.94 9.18
C SER A 787 17.37 -20.63 10.39
N VAL A 788 18.35 -21.52 10.16
CA VAL A 788 19.07 -22.20 11.25
C VAL A 788 19.78 -21.21 12.17
N ASP A 789 20.54 -20.26 11.61
CA ASP A 789 21.25 -19.24 12.40
C ASP A 789 20.27 -18.33 13.16
N MET A 790 19.16 -17.91 12.54
CA MET A 790 18.12 -17.17 13.26
C MET A 790 17.57 -17.93 14.47
N LEU A 791 17.21 -19.21 14.29
CA LEU A 791 16.61 -20.04 15.34
C LEU A 791 17.60 -20.38 16.45
N LEU A 792 18.87 -20.67 16.10
CA LEU A 792 19.94 -20.84 17.10
C LEU A 792 20.16 -19.56 17.91
N GLY A 793 20.04 -18.38 17.27
CA GLY A 793 20.04 -17.10 17.95
C GLY A 793 18.91 -16.96 18.98
N LEU A 794 17.68 -17.38 18.64
CA LEU A 794 16.55 -17.39 19.58
C LEU A 794 16.74 -18.37 20.74
N VAL A 795 17.29 -19.55 20.46
CA VAL A 795 17.63 -20.54 21.49
C VAL A 795 18.69 -19.98 22.44
N ALA A 796 19.74 -19.33 21.91
CA ALA A 796 20.78 -18.70 22.71
C ALA A 796 20.22 -17.56 23.59
N LEU A 797 19.34 -16.71 23.05
CA LEU A 797 18.63 -15.69 23.81
C LEU A 797 17.81 -16.28 24.96
N ALA A 798 17.09 -17.38 24.71
CA ALA A 798 16.31 -18.06 25.74
C ALA A 798 17.19 -18.70 26.83
N ARG A 799 18.43 -19.08 26.52
CA ARG A 799 19.45 -19.54 27.49
C ARG A 799 20.17 -18.41 28.22
N GLY A 800 20.01 -17.16 27.77
CA GLY A 800 20.79 -16.02 28.27
C GLY A 800 22.23 -15.95 27.73
N ASP A 801 22.57 -16.76 26.73
CA ASP A 801 23.88 -16.71 26.07
C ASP A 801 23.88 -15.61 25.00
N LEU A 802 24.22 -14.39 25.41
CA LEU A 802 24.20 -13.21 24.54
C LEU A 802 25.29 -13.25 23.47
N VAL A 803 26.39 -13.96 23.73
CA VAL A 803 27.52 -14.09 22.82
C VAL A 803 27.14 -14.97 21.63
N ALA A 804 26.65 -16.19 21.91
CA ALA A 804 26.17 -17.08 20.86
C ALA A 804 24.99 -16.45 20.12
N ALA A 805 24.08 -15.77 20.83
CA ALA A 805 22.96 -15.05 20.21
C ALA A 805 23.46 -14.00 19.21
N HIS A 806 24.43 -13.17 19.62
CA HIS A 806 24.99 -12.13 18.75
C HIS A 806 25.64 -12.73 17.50
N GLU A 807 26.51 -13.74 17.64
CA GLU A 807 27.19 -14.38 16.51
C GLU A 807 26.19 -14.94 15.48
N HIS A 808 25.19 -15.68 15.94
CA HIS A 808 24.18 -16.29 15.08
C HIS A 808 23.27 -15.27 14.39
N LEU A 809 22.78 -14.27 15.15
CA LEU A 809 21.84 -13.28 14.62
C LEU A 809 22.49 -12.35 13.58
N LEU A 810 23.77 -11.99 13.75
CA LEU A 810 24.48 -11.18 12.74
C LEU A 810 24.69 -11.95 11.44
N VAL A 811 25.00 -13.25 11.50
CA VAL A 811 25.12 -14.10 10.30
C VAL A 811 23.78 -14.14 9.54
N ALA A 812 22.68 -14.33 10.27
CA ALA A 812 21.35 -14.34 9.67
C ALA A 812 20.98 -12.98 9.05
N LEU A 813 21.20 -11.88 9.77
CA LEU A 813 20.85 -10.53 9.31
C LEU A 813 21.64 -10.15 8.06
N ARG A 814 22.96 -10.36 8.05
CA ARG A 814 23.81 -10.08 6.89
C ARG A 814 23.33 -10.82 5.64
N SER A 815 23.03 -12.11 5.77
CA SER A 815 22.56 -12.89 4.61
C SER A 815 21.20 -12.42 4.10
N ARG A 816 20.24 -12.19 5.01
CA ARG A 816 18.88 -11.76 4.66
C ARG A 816 18.89 -10.39 3.99
N MET A 817 19.68 -9.45 4.51
CA MET A 817 19.79 -8.11 3.93
C MET A 817 20.50 -8.12 2.57
N SER A 818 21.54 -8.94 2.37
CA SER A 818 22.24 -9.04 1.08
C SER A 818 21.40 -9.68 -0.03
N HIS A 819 20.41 -10.51 0.32
CA HIS A 819 19.57 -11.22 -0.65
C HIS A 819 18.11 -10.74 -0.67
N GLY A 820 17.75 -9.70 0.07
CA GLY A 820 16.44 -9.06 0.02
C GLY A 820 15.30 -9.80 0.72
N TYR A 821 15.58 -10.59 1.77
CA TYR A 821 14.58 -11.27 2.61
C TYR A 821 14.07 -10.33 3.70
N LEU A 822 13.39 -9.25 3.30
CA LEU A 822 13.06 -8.11 4.17
C LEU A 822 12.08 -8.47 5.29
N GLY A 823 11.08 -9.30 5.02
CA GLY A 823 10.11 -9.75 6.03
C GLY A 823 10.81 -10.52 7.15
N ARG A 824 11.72 -11.43 6.78
CA ARG A 824 12.55 -12.19 7.73
C ARG A 824 13.62 -11.35 8.40
N ALA A 825 14.17 -10.34 7.73
CA ALA A 825 15.14 -9.42 8.32
C ALA A 825 14.51 -8.67 9.52
N CYS A 826 13.22 -8.32 9.43
CA CYS A 826 12.50 -7.70 10.55
C CYS A 826 12.48 -8.59 11.80
N ASP A 827 12.30 -9.91 11.66
CA ASP A 827 12.39 -10.84 12.80
C ASP A 827 13.80 -10.92 13.39
N THR A 828 14.83 -10.89 12.55
CA THR A 828 16.21 -10.86 13.04
C THR A 828 16.53 -9.56 13.77
N VAL A 829 16.04 -8.42 13.26
CA VAL A 829 16.19 -7.11 13.94
C VAL A 829 15.47 -7.13 15.29
N ASN A 830 14.27 -7.72 15.39
CA ASN A 830 13.58 -7.91 16.67
C ASN A 830 14.39 -8.79 17.63
N ALA A 831 14.98 -9.89 17.16
CA ALA A 831 15.82 -10.75 17.98
C ALA A 831 17.09 -10.02 18.47
N ILE A 832 17.72 -9.21 17.62
CA ILE A 832 18.87 -8.38 18.02
C ILE A 832 18.43 -7.30 19.02
N ALA A 833 17.22 -6.75 18.89
CA ALA A 833 16.65 -5.85 19.89
C ALA A 833 16.52 -6.54 21.26
N VAL A 834 16.07 -7.79 21.31
CA VAL A 834 16.07 -8.60 22.54
C VAL A 834 17.49 -8.79 23.09
N ARG A 835 18.48 -9.10 22.22
CA ARG A 835 19.89 -9.19 22.62
C ARG A 835 20.39 -7.90 23.27
N CYS A 836 20.10 -6.73 22.68
CA CYS A 836 20.44 -5.43 23.26
C CYS A 836 19.77 -5.20 24.61
N ALA A 837 18.49 -5.53 24.74
CA ALA A 837 17.77 -5.36 26.00
C ALA A 837 18.39 -6.19 27.13
N LEU A 838 18.72 -7.46 26.86
CA LEU A 838 19.39 -8.35 27.82
C LEU A 838 20.84 -7.94 28.09
N GLY A 839 21.51 -7.32 27.12
CA GLY A 839 22.89 -6.82 27.21
C GLY A 839 23.04 -5.45 27.88
N GLY A 840 21.96 -4.85 28.40
CA GLY A 840 22.02 -3.56 29.08
C GLY A 840 22.00 -2.34 28.15
N GLU A 841 21.58 -2.50 26.89
CA GLU A 841 21.45 -1.43 25.89
C GLU A 841 19.96 -1.15 25.54
N PRO A 842 19.14 -0.71 26.49
CA PRO A 842 17.70 -0.68 26.31
C PRO A 842 17.22 0.35 25.28
N VAL A 843 17.91 1.48 25.12
CA VAL A 843 17.57 2.50 24.12
C VAL A 843 17.78 1.97 22.70
N SER A 844 18.90 1.28 22.44
CA SER A 844 19.17 0.62 21.16
C SER A 844 18.11 -0.43 20.86
N ALA A 845 17.73 -1.24 21.86
CA ALA A 845 16.66 -2.23 21.72
C ALA A 845 15.32 -1.58 21.30
N ALA A 846 14.90 -0.50 21.95
CA ALA A 846 13.65 0.18 21.62
C ALA A 846 13.66 0.76 20.19
N ARG A 847 14.79 1.33 19.76
CA ARG A 847 14.98 1.81 18.37
C ARG A 847 14.85 0.67 17.35
N LEU A 848 15.48 -0.47 17.60
CA LEU A 848 15.43 -1.62 16.68
C LEU A 848 14.01 -2.22 16.59
N PHE A 849 13.29 -2.33 17.72
CA PHE A 849 11.88 -2.74 17.71
C PHE A 849 11.00 -1.77 16.90
N GLY A 850 11.18 -0.46 17.07
CA GLY A 850 10.45 0.56 16.31
C GLY A 850 10.67 0.47 14.82
N ALA A 851 11.92 0.28 14.39
CA ALA A 851 12.29 0.15 12.98
C ALA A 851 11.71 -1.12 12.34
N ALA A 852 11.81 -2.26 13.03
CA ALA A 852 11.25 -3.53 12.54
C ALA A 852 9.72 -3.46 12.41
N GLN A 853 9.02 -2.83 13.36
CA GLN A 853 7.58 -2.67 13.31
C GLN A 853 7.13 -1.74 12.17
N ALA A 854 7.81 -0.61 11.97
CA ALA A 854 7.49 0.33 10.89
C ALA A 854 7.64 -0.33 9.50
N THR A 855 8.73 -1.08 9.31
CA THR A 855 8.97 -1.83 8.07
C THR A 855 7.93 -2.93 7.86
N ARG A 856 7.59 -3.68 8.91
CA ARG A 856 6.57 -4.74 8.81
C ARG A 856 5.19 -4.17 8.47
N ALA A 857 4.83 -3.02 9.03
CA ALA A 857 3.59 -2.33 8.74
C ALA A 857 3.52 -1.84 7.28
N SER A 858 4.63 -1.32 6.73
CA SER A 858 4.68 -0.89 5.32
C SER A 858 4.57 -2.07 4.35
N LEU A 859 5.17 -3.21 4.70
CA LEU A 859 5.01 -4.47 3.97
C LEU A 859 3.62 -5.09 4.15
N ARG A 860 2.79 -4.62 5.09
CA ARG A 860 1.49 -5.26 5.44
C ARG A 860 1.63 -6.73 5.85
N ALA A 861 2.76 -7.11 6.43
CA ALA A 861 3.04 -8.49 6.86
C ALA A 861 2.68 -8.72 8.33
N THR A 862 2.23 -9.93 8.68
CA THR A 862 1.96 -10.31 10.07
C THR A 862 3.20 -10.87 10.76
N PRO A 863 3.39 -10.64 12.08
CA PRO A 863 4.58 -11.08 12.82
C PRO A 863 4.66 -12.59 13.13
N GLY A 864 3.69 -13.40 12.65
CA GLY A 864 3.69 -14.86 12.77
C GLY A 864 3.76 -15.38 14.22
N ILE A 865 4.32 -16.58 14.40
CA ILE A 865 4.45 -17.27 15.70
C ILE A 865 5.25 -16.46 16.74
N TYR A 866 6.13 -15.57 16.28
CA TYR A 866 6.97 -14.75 17.16
C TYR A 866 6.29 -13.49 17.69
N GLY A 867 5.15 -13.07 17.10
CA GLY A 867 4.45 -11.84 17.46
C GLY A 867 4.20 -11.66 18.97
N PRO A 868 3.59 -12.65 19.66
CA PRO A 868 3.39 -12.58 21.10
C PRO A 868 4.68 -12.44 21.90
N TYR A 869 5.76 -13.10 21.45
CA TYR A 869 7.06 -13.00 22.10
C TYR A 869 7.66 -11.60 21.97
N TRP A 870 7.61 -11.00 20.77
CA TRP A 870 8.07 -9.63 20.54
C TRP A 870 7.33 -8.62 21.42
N LEU A 871 6.00 -8.74 21.50
CA LEU A 871 5.17 -7.87 22.33
C LEU A 871 5.54 -7.99 23.82
N ALA A 872 5.76 -9.21 24.31
CA ALA A 872 6.17 -9.43 25.70
C ALA A 872 7.53 -8.81 26.02
N ARG A 873 8.51 -8.94 25.11
CA ARG A 873 9.85 -8.33 25.28
C ARG A 873 9.80 -6.80 25.22
N GLN A 874 8.98 -6.23 24.33
CA GLN A 874 8.76 -4.78 24.27
C GLN A 874 8.10 -4.26 25.55
N ALA A 875 7.11 -4.98 26.10
CA ALA A 875 6.44 -4.61 27.34
C ALA A 875 7.40 -4.66 28.55
N GLU A 876 8.30 -5.64 28.61
CA GLU A 876 9.38 -5.68 29.62
C GLU A 876 10.36 -4.52 29.45
N LEU A 877 10.85 -4.28 28.24
CA LEU A 877 11.76 -3.18 27.95
C LEU A 877 11.16 -1.82 28.31
N ARG A 878 9.87 -1.63 28.03
CA ARG A 878 9.11 -0.43 28.40
C ARG A 878 9.03 -0.23 29.90
N ARG A 879 8.85 -1.30 30.70
CA ARG A 879 8.91 -1.23 32.16
C ARG A 879 10.30 -0.82 32.67
N THR A 880 11.37 -1.26 32.00
CA THR A 880 12.75 -0.93 32.38
C THR A 880 13.15 0.51 32.02
N LEU A 881 12.82 0.98 30.80
CA LEU A 881 13.17 2.33 30.33
C LEU A 881 12.27 3.42 30.90
N GLY A 882 11.05 3.07 31.27
CA GLY A 882 9.98 4.03 31.46
C GLY A 882 9.36 4.44 30.12
N ASP A 883 8.11 4.86 30.24
CA ASP A 883 7.18 5.12 29.14
C ASP A 883 7.65 6.19 28.14
N ALA A 884 8.23 7.29 28.62
CA ALA A 884 8.67 8.39 27.76
C ALA A 884 9.95 8.05 26.97
N ALA A 885 10.95 7.46 27.64
CA ALA A 885 12.22 7.10 27.02
C ALA A 885 12.04 5.96 26.00
N PHE A 886 11.20 4.98 26.31
CA PHE A 886 10.83 3.93 25.36
C PHE A 886 10.16 4.52 24.11
N ASP A 887 9.14 5.36 24.25
CA ASP A 887 8.40 5.89 23.10
C ASP A 887 9.26 6.81 22.22
N ALA A 888 10.14 7.62 22.82
CA ALA A 888 11.08 8.46 22.06
C ALA A 888 12.07 7.61 21.24
N ALA A 889 12.66 6.59 21.87
CA ALA A 889 13.57 5.66 21.20
C ALA A 889 12.86 4.85 20.12
N TYR A 890 11.66 4.35 20.41
CA TYR A 890 10.84 3.58 19.48
C TYR A 890 10.43 4.42 18.27
N ALA A 891 9.97 5.66 18.47
CA ALA A 891 9.61 6.58 17.38
C ALA A 891 10.83 6.97 16.54
N SER A 892 11.98 7.21 17.16
CA SER A 892 13.24 7.44 16.45
C SER A 892 13.62 6.24 15.58
N GLY A 893 13.41 5.02 16.08
CA GLY A 893 13.56 3.78 15.32
C GLY A 893 12.58 3.66 14.16
N ALA A 894 11.30 3.96 14.39
CA ALA A 894 10.23 3.87 13.39
C ALA A 894 10.42 4.83 12.20
N ALA A 895 11.23 5.88 12.36
CA ALA A 895 11.61 6.79 11.28
C ALA A 895 12.74 6.25 10.39
N LEU A 896 13.43 5.17 10.79
CA LEU A 896 14.52 4.56 10.03
C LEU A 896 14.00 3.65 8.93
N ARG A 897 14.71 3.61 7.81
CA ARG A 897 14.54 2.56 6.80
C ARG A 897 15.16 1.25 7.29
N LEU A 898 14.72 0.13 6.74
CA LEU A 898 15.21 -1.20 7.16
C LEU A 898 16.73 -1.33 6.95
N GLU A 899 17.29 -0.76 5.89
CA GLU A 899 18.74 -0.77 5.64
C GLU A 899 19.51 -0.01 6.72
N GLU A 900 18.97 1.12 7.18
CA GLU A 900 19.58 1.93 8.25
C GLU A 900 19.49 1.19 9.60
N ALA A 901 18.34 0.58 9.89
CA ALA A 901 18.16 -0.23 11.08
C ALA A 901 19.05 -1.48 11.09
N ALA A 902 19.22 -2.13 9.94
CA ALA A 902 20.12 -3.26 9.80
C ALA A 902 21.58 -2.83 9.98
N ALA A 903 22.00 -1.70 9.40
CA ALA A 903 23.34 -1.15 9.63
C ALA A 903 23.58 -0.89 11.12
N LEU A 904 22.65 -0.22 11.81
CA LEU A 904 22.73 -0.02 13.26
C LEU A 904 22.84 -1.34 14.03
N ALA A 905 22.08 -2.37 13.65
CA ALA A 905 22.14 -3.68 14.29
C ALA A 905 23.46 -4.42 14.03
N LEU A 906 24.08 -4.23 12.86
CA LEU A 906 25.36 -4.85 12.48
C LEU A 906 26.57 -4.15 13.11
N ASP A 907 26.44 -2.86 13.45
CA ASP A 907 27.47 -2.04 14.08
C ASP A 907 27.46 -2.14 15.62
N LEU A 908 26.52 -2.89 16.20
CA LEU A 908 26.48 -3.12 17.64
C LEU A 908 27.75 -3.82 18.12
N GLU A 909 28.30 -3.35 19.23
CA GLU A 909 29.47 -3.97 19.85
C GLU A 909 29.19 -5.41 20.26
N HIS A 910 30.21 -6.25 20.10
CA HIS A 910 30.12 -7.64 20.50
C HIS A 910 30.00 -7.75 22.04
N PRO A 911 29.07 -8.54 22.60
CA PRO A 911 28.81 -8.60 24.04
C PRO A 911 30.06 -8.91 24.88
N ASP A 912 30.93 -9.82 24.42
CA ASP A 912 32.20 -10.13 25.10
C ASP A 912 33.16 -8.94 25.26
N LEU A 913 33.04 -7.88 24.45
CA LEU A 913 33.91 -6.70 24.55
C LEU A 913 33.42 -5.72 25.62
N THR A 914 32.20 -5.90 26.13
CA THR A 914 31.60 -5.05 27.18
C THR A 914 31.96 -5.51 28.59
N THR A 915 32.52 -6.71 28.75
CA THR A 915 33.02 -7.27 30.02
C THR A 915 34.56 -7.21 30.09
N PRO A 916 35.16 -6.51 31.08
CA PRO A 916 36.62 -6.32 31.18
C PRO A 916 37.45 -7.60 31.28
N ASP A 917 36.84 -8.72 31.69
CA ASP A 917 37.50 -10.01 31.99
C ASP A 917 37.18 -11.13 30.97
N SER A 918 36.77 -10.80 29.74
CA SER A 918 36.40 -11.84 28.75
C SER A 918 37.61 -12.75 28.39
N PRO A 919 37.52 -14.07 28.66
CA PRO A 919 38.64 -15.00 28.44
C PRO A 919 38.90 -15.29 26.95
N ARG A 920 38.04 -14.79 26.05
CA ARG A 920 38.14 -15.02 24.60
C ARG A 920 39.19 -14.13 23.93
N PHE A 921 39.58 -13.01 24.57
CA PHE A 921 40.52 -12.02 24.01
C PHE A 921 41.63 -11.58 24.98
N THR A 922 41.82 -12.23 26.13
CA THR A 922 42.99 -11.97 26.99
C THR A 922 44.28 -12.27 26.23
N ALA A 923 45.05 -11.22 25.93
CA ALA A 923 46.38 -11.37 25.34
C ALA A 923 47.25 -12.28 26.21
N PRO A 924 47.98 -13.26 25.64
CA PRO A 924 48.83 -14.14 26.45
C PRO A 924 49.90 -13.30 27.16
N ALA A 925 50.00 -13.45 28.49
CA ALA A 925 51.00 -12.75 29.30
C ALA A 925 52.42 -13.00 28.74
N PRO A 926 53.27 -11.96 28.66
CA PRO A 926 54.62 -12.13 28.13
C PRO A 926 55.39 -13.13 28.99
N ARG A 927 55.90 -14.19 28.35
CA ARG A 927 56.76 -15.20 28.99
C ARG A 927 57.93 -14.46 29.64
N ARG A 928 58.00 -14.50 30.98
CA ARG A 928 59.17 -14.04 31.72
C ARG A 928 60.35 -14.92 31.32
N SER A 929 61.35 -14.28 30.71
CA SER A 929 62.69 -14.85 30.53
C SER A 929 63.25 -15.22 31.90
N THR A 930 63.45 -16.50 32.16
CA THR A 930 64.33 -16.99 33.22
C THR A 930 65.71 -17.15 32.63
N ALA A 931 66.59 -16.19 32.95
CA ALA A 931 68.03 -16.38 32.85
C ALA A 931 68.50 -17.10 34.12
N SER A 932 68.94 -18.36 33.96
CA SER A 932 70.05 -19.04 34.64
C SER A 932 70.09 -20.49 34.18
#